data_AF-A0A952B088-F1
#
_entry.id   AF-A0A952B088-F1
#
_cell.length_a   1.000
_cell.length_b   1.000
_cell.length_c   1.000
_cell.angle_alpha   90.00
_cell.angle_beta   90.00
_cell.angle_gamma   90.00
#
_symmetry.space_group_name_H-M   'P 1'
#
loop_
_entity.id
_entity.type
_entity.pdbx_description
1 polymer ?
#
loop_
_entity_poly.entity_id
_entity_poly.type
_entity_poly.pdbx_seq_one_letter_code
_entity_poly.pdbx_strand_id
1 'polypeptide(L)'
;MKLTKILLMWLLISLSLGIAQIRAVEMGPVYPGTEWAAKRPEQVGLDAEKLKELGDYAGGFGCVVRGGYLVYSWGDASKRKDVASAAKPLYSHFLFKALEDGRISSLDEPLYKWQPKLHHINKALDYKDRGIRWRDCANQISCYGLTEKPGTAYAYNDWQMAMFWDTLFKKVYGADFETVDADVFHPGLTDILECQDNPTFMAFGIKDRPGRLAISPRDFARFGLLYLRKGRWKDKQLISREHATMAVASSLPNSIPRATGQEAEMIPRQRSIGSKRIPDNQCDHVGSYSWLWWTNGLGRQGGLHWPDVPVDTYGCFGHGGLRAMVVMPSLDLIISWNDTKIRGSEMENHALKLLKDSVTVSEPMNGQIVVDSEHPQWLKRKGGGPFFMCGPGDPEDFLYRGRLSPDGTRDGDQMELIEKMKGTGANCIYLMAVRSHGGDGDKTHNPFLNNDPRKGINPKVLAQWEKWFMEMDNSGIVIYLFLYDDNARPWKMGDIVGKAERNFIHTIVDRFEHHKNLIWCIAEEYQEALTVASAKNIAAEIRAADDYDHVIAIHKLTGLDFSEFADVPNIDQFAIQHNVSNADALHDGMVSAFRQAKGRYSLNMSEAAEYGGGDIARKKSWASAMGGAYVMILGMDIATTAKSDLEDCGRLVKFFESTNLNEMSPHDELAFAGTKYVLARPGLSYIAYSPKLRGEIGLKGMKRGIYKFRWLDCASGNVVRQARVNIKAGDQKWKKPRRIGTELAVYIKRIVR
;
A
#
# COMPACT_ATOMS: atom_id res chain seq x y z
N MET A 1 60.53 -51.63 -0.74
CA MET A 1 61.01 -51.25 0.61
C MET A 1 61.39 -49.77 0.55
N LYS A 2 60.56 -48.92 1.16
CA LYS A 2 60.87 -48.19 2.41
C LYS A 2 61.81 -47.01 2.14
N LEU A 3 61.29 -45.78 2.08
CA LEU A 3 60.80 -44.91 3.17
C LEU A 3 61.83 -43.76 3.29
N THR A 4 61.34 -42.55 3.59
CA THR A 4 62.07 -41.33 3.96
C THR A 4 62.92 -40.63 2.89
N LYS A 5 62.39 -39.52 2.35
CA LYS A 5 63.05 -38.19 2.14
C LYS A 5 62.32 -37.37 1.07
N ILE A 6 61.23 -36.67 1.43
CA ILE A 6 60.84 -35.40 0.77
C ILE A 6 60.34 -34.46 1.86
N LEU A 7 61.29 -33.82 2.53
CA LEU A 7 61.11 -32.62 3.36
C LEU A 7 61.65 -31.45 2.52
N LEU A 8 61.00 -30.29 2.61
CA LEU A 8 61.37 -28.99 2.02
C LEU A 8 61.18 -28.82 0.50
N MET A 9 59.95 -28.55 0.04
CA MET A 9 59.70 -27.46 -0.94
C MET A 9 58.21 -27.13 -1.17
N TRP A 10 57.37 -27.11 -0.13
CA TRP A 10 55.98 -26.63 -0.24
C TRP A 10 55.65 -25.64 0.88
N LEU A 11 56.57 -24.68 1.08
CA LEU A 11 56.29 -23.40 1.70
C LEU A 11 56.31 -22.38 0.55
N LEU A 12 55.20 -21.66 0.36
CA LEU A 12 54.87 -20.65 -0.67
C LEU A 12 53.85 -21.15 -1.71
N ILE A 13 52.75 -20.39 -1.81
CA ILE A 13 51.57 -20.56 -2.66
C ILE A 13 50.45 -21.43 -2.06
N SER A 14 49.89 -20.96 -0.95
CA SER A 14 48.46 -21.14 -0.67
C SER A 14 47.87 -19.89 -0.01
N LEU A 15 48.16 -18.73 -0.61
CA LEU A 15 47.38 -17.50 -0.44
C LEU A 15 46.72 -17.22 -1.80
N SER A 16 45.46 -17.64 -1.95
CA SER A 16 44.53 -17.05 -2.91
C SER A 16 43.12 -17.60 -2.70
N LEU A 17 42.29 -16.74 -2.11
CA LEU A 17 40.90 -16.50 -2.52
C LEU A 17 39.93 -17.68 -2.43
N GLY A 18 39.64 -18.11 -1.20
CA GLY A 18 38.28 -18.54 -0.85
C GLY A 18 37.43 -17.32 -0.53
N ILE A 19 36.98 -16.56 -1.54
CA ILE A 19 35.89 -15.59 -1.33
C ILE A 19 34.64 -16.43 -1.07
N ALA A 20 34.27 -16.53 0.21
CA ALA A 20 32.93 -16.96 0.57
C ALA A 20 31.96 -15.98 -0.07
N GLN A 21 31.15 -16.48 -1.01
CA GLN A 21 29.95 -15.78 -1.44
C GLN A 21 29.07 -15.60 -0.21
N ILE A 22 29.10 -14.41 0.39
CA ILE A 22 28.02 -13.93 1.25
C ILE A 22 26.82 -13.78 0.31
N ARG A 23 26.04 -14.86 0.17
CA ARG A 23 24.67 -14.71 -0.30
C ARG A 23 24.00 -13.82 0.73
N ALA A 24 23.57 -12.63 0.32
CA ALA A 24 22.58 -11.89 1.08
C ALA A 24 21.39 -12.83 1.26
N VAL A 25 21.22 -13.35 2.47
CA VAL A 25 20.00 -14.05 2.85
C VAL A 25 18.93 -12.97 2.78
N GLU A 26 17.97 -13.11 1.87
CA GLU A 26 16.71 -12.37 1.95
C GLU A 26 16.17 -12.58 3.38
N MET A 27 16.30 -11.58 4.25
CA MET A 27 15.71 -11.64 5.56
C MET A 27 14.20 -11.48 5.39
N GLY A 28 13.50 -12.60 5.26
CA GLY A 28 12.04 -12.64 5.26
C GLY A 28 11.46 -12.01 6.54
N PRO A 29 10.13 -11.78 6.57
CA PRO A 29 9.46 -11.19 7.73
C PRO A 29 9.74 -11.98 9.00
N VAL A 30 10.08 -11.28 10.08
CA VAL A 30 10.43 -11.89 11.37
C VAL A 30 9.15 -12.19 12.15
N TYR A 31 9.11 -13.38 12.76
CA TYR A 31 8.08 -13.81 13.69
C TYR A 31 8.74 -14.18 15.02
N PRO A 32 8.11 -13.89 16.17
CA PRO A 32 8.62 -14.36 17.45
C PRO A 32 8.63 -15.89 17.50
N GLY A 33 9.59 -16.43 18.25
CA GLY A 33 9.52 -17.82 18.70
C GLY A 33 8.76 -17.90 20.02
N THR A 34 9.10 -18.94 20.79
CA THR A 34 8.56 -19.13 22.13
C THR A 34 8.86 -17.92 23.00
N GLU A 35 10.02 -17.28 22.85
CA GLU A 35 10.32 -15.96 23.39
C GLU A 35 10.29 -14.89 22.29
N TRP A 36 9.94 -13.65 22.66
CA TRP A 36 10.02 -12.53 21.74
C TRP A 36 11.50 -12.22 21.48
N ALA A 37 11.90 -12.19 20.21
CA ALA A 37 13.17 -11.59 19.84
C ALA A 37 13.10 -10.09 20.12
N ALA A 38 14.09 -9.55 20.83
CA ALA A 38 14.13 -8.14 21.20
C ALA A 38 15.18 -7.37 20.40
N LYS A 39 14.90 -6.09 20.13
CA LYS A 39 15.86 -5.11 19.60
C LYS A 39 15.70 -3.81 20.39
N ARG A 40 16.77 -3.02 20.51
CA ARG A 40 16.64 -1.67 21.04
C ARG A 40 15.87 -0.78 20.05
N PRO A 41 15.14 0.25 20.51
CA PRO A 41 14.40 1.17 19.65
C PRO A 41 15.21 1.69 18.45
N GLU A 42 16.46 2.11 18.68
CA GLU A 42 17.29 2.73 17.64
C GLU A 42 17.69 1.73 16.55
N GLN A 43 17.76 0.43 16.87
CA GLN A 43 18.09 -0.63 15.91
C GLN A 43 16.97 -0.94 14.93
N VAL A 44 15.78 -0.39 15.17
CA VAL A 44 14.60 -0.50 14.30
C VAL A 44 14.10 0.90 13.92
N GLY A 45 14.95 1.92 13.99
CA GLY A 45 14.62 3.29 13.61
C GLY A 45 13.55 3.93 14.49
N LEU A 46 13.59 3.70 15.80
CA LEU A 46 12.73 4.35 16.79
C LEU A 46 13.52 5.20 17.79
N ASP A 47 12.94 6.31 18.22
CA ASP A 47 13.41 7.20 19.30
C ASP A 47 12.98 6.64 20.67
N ALA A 48 13.95 6.25 21.49
CA ALA A 48 13.70 5.67 22.80
C ALA A 48 13.07 6.66 23.81
N GLU A 49 13.40 7.96 23.73
CA GLU A 49 12.85 8.97 24.63
C GLU A 49 11.37 9.24 24.32
N LYS A 50 10.99 9.23 23.04
CA LYS A 50 9.57 9.28 22.63
C LYS A 50 8.77 8.06 23.09
N LEU A 51 9.36 6.86 23.02
CA LEU A 51 8.72 5.66 23.56
C LEU A 51 8.58 5.71 25.09
N LYS A 52 9.53 6.34 25.78
CA LYS A 52 9.42 6.61 27.22
C LYS A 52 8.31 7.62 27.53
N GLU A 53 8.23 8.72 26.78
CA GLU A 53 7.15 9.72 26.90
C GLU A 53 5.78 9.05 26.73
N LEU A 54 5.64 8.17 25.74
CA LEU A 54 4.46 7.35 25.52
C LEU A 54 4.12 6.46 26.73
N GLY A 55 5.10 5.74 27.29
CA GLY A 55 4.89 4.89 28.47
C GLY A 55 4.43 5.69 29.70
N ASP A 56 5.04 6.85 29.94
CA ASP A 56 4.68 7.76 31.04
C ASP A 56 3.29 8.40 30.84
N TYR A 57 2.95 8.71 29.59
CA TYR A 57 1.62 9.19 29.19
C TYR A 57 0.56 8.08 29.30
N ALA A 58 0.86 6.84 28.97
CA ALA A 58 -0.09 5.73 29.06
C ALA A 58 -0.31 5.29 30.51
N GLY A 59 0.75 5.22 31.32
CA GLY A 59 0.73 4.49 32.59
C GLY A 59 0.42 3.00 32.40
N GLY A 60 0.01 2.30 33.46
CA GLY A 60 -0.33 0.88 33.37
C GLY A 60 0.85 0.01 32.92
N PHE A 61 0.61 -0.91 31.98
CA PHE A 61 1.65 -1.75 31.40
C PHE A 61 1.36 -2.08 29.93
N GLY A 62 2.41 -2.21 29.12
CA GLY A 62 2.27 -2.42 27.69
C GLY A 62 3.60 -2.64 26.96
N CYS A 63 3.51 -2.82 25.66
CA CYS A 63 4.66 -3.03 24.79
C CYS A 63 4.45 -2.48 23.38
N VAL A 64 5.58 -2.23 22.72
CA VAL A 64 5.68 -1.86 21.30
C VAL A 64 6.46 -2.95 20.57
N VAL A 65 5.99 -3.32 19.39
CA VAL A 65 6.62 -4.24 18.44
C VAL A 65 6.84 -3.51 17.12
N ARG A 66 8.03 -3.64 16.54
CA ARG A 66 8.34 -3.16 15.18
C ARG A 66 9.13 -4.20 14.41
N GLY A 67 8.81 -4.42 13.14
CA GLY A 67 9.59 -5.36 12.32
C GLY A 67 9.50 -6.82 12.78
N GLY A 68 8.51 -7.17 13.60
CA GLY A 68 8.41 -8.47 14.26
C GLY A 68 9.27 -8.65 15.52
N TYR A 69 9.88 -7.59 16.05
CA TYR A 69 10.66 -7.60 17.29
C TYR A 69 9.93 -6.85 18.40
N LEU A 70 10.04 -7.34 19.64
CA LEU A 70 9.65 -6.59 20.83
C LEU A 70 10.70 -5.51 21.08
N VAL A 71 10.32 -4.24 20.95
CA VAL A 71 11.30 -3.13 20.90
C VAL A 71 11.25 -2.24 22.12
N TYR A 72 10.11 -2.18 22.79
CA TYR A 72 9.94 -1.42 24.02
C TYR A 72 8.82 -2.02 24.88
N SER A 73 8.97 -1.93 26.19
CA SER A 73 7.94 -2.34 27.15
C SER A 73 7.98 -1.43 28.37
N TRP A 74 6.81 -1.13 28.93
CA TRP A 74 6.67 -0.42 30.20
C TRP A 74 5.76 -1.21 31.13
N GLY A 75 6.03 -1.14 32.43
CA GLY A 75 5.40 -2.01 33.41
C GLY A 75 5.66 -3.50 33.14
N ASP A 76 4.72 -4.37 33.54
CA ASP A 76 4.81 -5.82 33.31
C ASP A 76 3.97 -6.23 32.09
N ALA A 77 4.61 -6.25 30.92
CA ALA A 77 3.96 -6.63 29.65
C ALA A 77 3.59 -8.12 29.54
N SER A 78 3.98 -8.96 30.52
CA SER A 78 3.56 -10.38 30.61
C SER A 78 2.28 -10.57 31.40
N LYS A 79 1.84 -9.54 32.12
CA LYS A 79 0.68 -9.63 33.01
C LYS A 79 -0.62 -9.81 32.25
N ARG A 80 -1.27 -10.96 32.46
CA ARG A 80 -2.59 -11.28 31.90
C ARG A 80 -3.72 -10.55 32.65
N LYS A 81 -4.60 -9.85 31.92
CA LYS A 81 -5.81 -9.18 32.45
C LYS A 81 -6.97 -9.26 31.45
N ASP A 82 -8.21 -9.12 31.94
CA ASP A 82 -9.41 -8.93 31.08
C ASP A 82 -9.19 -7.72 30.16
N VAL A 83 -9.24 -7.92 28.84
CA VAL A 83 -9.08 -6.83 27.85
C VAL A 83 -10.40 -6.23 27.39
N ALA A 84 -11.49 -6.68 27.99
CA ALA A 84 -12.81 -6.22 27.71
C ALA A 84 -13.26 -6.34 26.27
N SER A 85 -13.89 -5.29 25.72
CA SER A 85 -14.35 -5.29 24.34
C SER A 85 -13.24 -5.45 23.30
N ALA A 86 -11.96 -5.28 23.68
CA ALA A 86 -10.85 -5.61 22.80
C ALA A 86 -10.77 -7.12 22.49
N ALA A 87 -11.54 -7.98 23.17
CA ALA A 87 -11.67 -9.40 22.83
C ALA A 87 -12.35 -9.68 21.48
N LYS A 88 -13.19 -8.75 21.00
CA LYS A 88 -14.13 -8.98 19.88
C LYS A 88 -13.46 -9.39 18.55
N PRO A 89 -12.31 -8.83 18.14
CA PRO A 89 -11.54 -9.33 17.01
C PRO A 89 -11.21 -10.81 17.01
N LEU A 90 -11.02 -11.43 18.18
CA LEU A 90 -10.76 -12.87 18.24
C LEU A 90 -12.02 -13.64 17.85
N TYR A 91 -13.21 -13.11 18.13
CA TYR A 91 -14.45 -13.75 17.72
C TYR A 91 -14.64 -13.69 16.20
N SER A 92 -14.29 -12.56 15.55
CA SER A 92 -14.35 -12.48 14.08
C SER A 92 -13.27 -13.34 13.42
N HIS A 93 -12.08 -13.46 14.02
CA HIS A 93 -11.08 -14.44 13.59
C HIS A 93 -11.66 -15.86 13.53
N PHE A 94 -12.29 -16.32 14.61
CA PHE A 94 -12.90 -17.65 14.65
C PHE A 94 -14.15 -17.76 13.77
N LEU A 95 -14.87 -16.67 13.48
CA LEU A 95 -15.95 -16.68 12.49
C LEU A 95 -15.41 -16.97 11.09
N PHE A 96 -14.34 -16.28 10.68
CA PHE A 96 -13.70 -16.53 9.39
C PHE A 96 -13.10 -17.92 9.31
N LYS A 97 -12.46 -18.40 10.38
CA LYS A 97 -11.99 -19.79 10.44
C LYS A 97 -13.13 -20.79 10.28
N ALA A 98 -14.28 -20.54 10.90
CA ALA A 98 -15.44 -21.41 10.77
C ALA A 98 -15.95 -21.47 9.32
N LEU A 99 -15.91 -20.35 8.60
CA LEU A 99 -16.22 -20.31 7.17
C LEU A 99 -15.18 -21.08 6.35
N GLU A 100 -13.91 -20.79 6.55
CA GLU A 100 -12.80 -21.42 5.81
C GLU A 100 -12.72 -22.94 6.03
N ASP A 101 -13.08 -23.40 7.23
CA ASP A 101 -13.11 -24.82 7.59
C ASP A 101 -14.43 -25.49 7.18
N GLY A 102 -15.35 -24.76 6.52
CA GLY A 102 -16.63 -25.28 6.06
C GLY A 102 -17.65 -25.59 7.18
N ARG A 103 -17.44 -25.07 8.39
CA ARG A 103 -18.36 -25.23 9.54
C ARG A 103 -19.62 -24.39 9.39
N ILE A 104 -19.53 -23.26 8.69
CA ILE A 104 -20.67 -22.46 8.22
C ILE A 104 -20.56 -22.27 6.72
N SER A 105 -21.70 -22.15 6.03
CA SER A 105 -21.70 -22.10 4.56
C SER A 105 -21.44 -20.71 3.99
N SER A 106 -21.71 -19.64 4.75
CA SER A 106 -21.57 -18.25 4.31
C SER A 106 -21.64 -17.27 5.49
N LEU A 107 -21.01 -16.11 5.37
CA LEU A 107 -21.18 -14.98 6.29
C LEU A 107 -22.59 -14.35 6.20
N ASP A 108 -23.30 -14.61 5.10
CA ASP A 108 -24.70 -14.24 4.90
C ASP A 108 -25.68 -15.32 5.35
N GLU A 109 -25.20 -16.43 5.91
CA GLU A 109 -26.08 -17.45 6.45
C GLU A 109 -26.93 -16.89 7.61
N PRO A 110 -28.25 -17.12 7.61
CA PRO A 110 -29.12 -16.72 8.71
C PRO A 110 -28.73 -17.41 10.03
N LEU A 111 -28.55 -16.61 11.08
CA LEU A 111 -28.09 -17.07 12.38
C LEU A 111 -29.11 -17.99 13.07
N TYR A 112 -30.41 -17.88 12.72
CA TYR A 112 -31.45 -18.72 13.33
C TYR A 112 -31.24 -20.22 13.08
N LYS A 113 -30.48 -20.62 12.04
CA LYS A 113 -30.12 -22.02 11.82
C LYS A 113 -29.33 -22.62 12.99
N TRP A 114 -28.53 -21.78 13.65
CA TRP A 114 -27.71 -22.13 14.80
C TRP A 114 -28.33 -21.69 16.13
N GLN A 115 -29.19 -20.66 16.09
CA GLN A 115 -29.98 -20.17 17.21
C GLN A 115 -31.49 -20.11 16.86
N PRO A 116 -32.21 -21.25 16.86
CA PRO A 116 -33.61 -21.31 16.40
C PRO A 116 -34.58 -20.40 17.17
N LYS A 117 -34.24 -20.01 18.41
CA LYS A 117 -35.07 -19.12 19.22
C LYS A 117 -35.28 -17.73 18.58
N LEU A 118 -34.35 -17.27 17.74
CA LEU A 118 -34.51 -16.03 16.96
C LEU A 118 -35.74 -16.07 16.04
N HIS A 119 -36.22 -17.27 15.68
CA HIS A 119 -37.39 -17.43 14.82
C HIS A 119 -38.71 -17.06 15.51
N HIS A 120 -38.73 -16.95 16.83
CA HIS A 120 -39.96 -16.86 17.62
C HIS A 120 -40.14 -15.54 18.38
N ILE A 121 -39.14 -14.66 18.40
CA ILE A 121 -39.19 -13.38 19.11
C ILE A 121 -39.67 -12.25 18.19
N ASN A 122 -40.13 -11.15 18.78
CA ASN A 122 -40.49 -9.91 18.08
C ASN A 122 -41.59 -10.08 17.02
N LYS A 123 -42.65 -10.83 17.34
CA LYS A 123 -43.82 -11.02 16.45
C LYS A 123 -44.43 -9.71 15.96
N ALA A 124 -44.50 -8.68 16.81
CA ALA A 124 -45.03 -7.36 16.46
C ALA A 124 -44.15 -6.59 15.46
N LEU A 125 -42.88 -6.99 15.30
CA LEU A 125 -41.92 -6.45 14.35
C LEU A 125 -41.68 -7.44 13.19
N ASP A 126 -42.69 -8.25 12.85
CA ASP A 126 -42.64 -9.25 11.79
C ASP A 126 -41.49 -10.26 11.94
N TYR A 127 -41.20 -10.66 13.18
CA TYR A 127 -40.11 -11.58 13.50
C TYR A 127 -38.76 -11.17 12.91
N LYS A 128 -38.45 -9.87 12.91
CA LYS A 128 -37.27 -9.27 12.28
C LYS A 128 -35.95 -10.03 12.53
N ASP A 129 -35.79 -10.65 13.70
CA ASP A 129 -34.55 -11.30 14.09
C ASP A 129 -34.28 -12.62 13.35
N ARG A 130 -35.28 -13.15 12.63
CA ARG A 130 -35.07 -14.18 11.58
C ARG A 130 -34.10 -13.73 10.49
N GLY A 131 -34.00 -12.42 10.27
CA GLY A 131 -33.12 -11.81 9.28
C GLY A 131 -31.68 -11.61 9.75
N ILE A 132 -31.35 -11.87 11.02
CA ILE A 132 -29.98 -11.71 11.51
C ILE A 132 -29.07 -12.76 10.84
N ARG A 133 -27.97 -12.29 10.24
CA ARG A 133 -26.89 -13.12 9.68
C ARG A 133 -25.62 -13.01 10.52
N TRP A 134 -24.66 -13.89 10.26
CA TRP A 134 -23.34 -13.83 10.90
C TRP A 134 -22.65 -12.48 10.72
N ARG A 135 -22.67 -11.93 9.50
CA ARG A 135 -22.07 -10.62 9.21
C ARG A 135 -22.73 -9.48 9.97
N ASP A 136 -24.02 -9.57 10.27
CA ASP A 136 -24.74 -8.51 10.97
C ASP A 136 -24.28 -8.45 12.44
N CYS A 137 -23.97 -9.61 13.03
CA CYS A 137 -23.35 -9.70 14.36
C CYS A 137 -21.91 -9.18 14.35
N ALA A 138 -21.10 -9.60 13.37
CA ALA A 138 -19.69 -9.19 13.28
C ALA A 138 -19.52 -7.70 12.97
N ASN A 139 -20.52 -7.05 12.37
CA ASN A 139 -20.49 -5.61 12.12
C ASN A 139 -21.36 -4.81 13.11
N GLN A 140 -21.90 -5.41 14.17
CA GLN A 140 -22.75 -4.72 15.16
C GLN A 140 -23.97 -4.02 14.52
N ILE A 141 -24.51 -4.58 13.43
CA ILE A 141 -25.71 -4.07 12.72
C ILE A 141 -26.89 -5.05 12.80
N SER A 142 -26.83 -6.05 13.68
CA SER A 142 -27.92 -7.02 13.87
C SER A 142 -29.18 -6.41 14.49
N CYS A 143 -29.04 -5.27 15.18
CA CYS A 143 -30.12 -4.61 15.94
C CYS A 143 -30.83 -5.56 16.91
N TYR A 144 -30.11 -6.53 17.48
CA TYR A 144 -30.66 -7.47 18.44
C TYR A 144 -31.05 -6.76 19.75
N GLY A 145 -32.28 -6.99 20.23
CA GLY A 145 -32.85 -6.28 21.38
C GLY A 145 -33.24 -4.82 21.11
N LEU A 146 -33.21 -4.39 19.84
CA LEU A 146 -33.60 -3.05 19.36
C LEU A 146 -34.68 -3.17 18.28
N THR A 147 -35.53 -2.16 18.07
CA THR A 147 -36.66 -2.26 17.12
C THR A 147 -36.25 -2.25 15.64
N GLU A 148 -35.07 -1.71 15.30
CA GLU A 148 -34.55 -1.66 13.94
C GLU A 148 -34.33 -3.07 13.34
N LYS A 149 -34.44 -3.15 12.01
CA LYS A 149 -34.22 -4.41 11.28
C LYS A 149 -32.72 -4.72 11.20
N PRO A 150 -32.33 -6.00 11.14
CA PRO A 150 -30.94 -6.37 10.90
C PRO A 150 -30.41 -5.72 9.61
N GLY A 151 -29.20 -5.18 9.69
CA GLY A 151 -28.51 -4.50 8.60
C GLY A 151 -28.82 -3.01 8.45
N THR A 152 -29.80 -2.45 9.17
CA THR A 152 -30.26 -1.07 8.93
C THR A 152 -29.68 -0.01 9.85
N ALA A 153 -29.13 -0.38 11.02
CA ALA A 153 -28.54 0.56 11.95
C ALA A 153 -27.41 -0.09 12.76
N TYR A 154 -26.44 0.70 13.20
CA TYR A 154 -25.34 0.28 14.06
C TYR A 154 -25.71 0.38 15.54
N ALA A 155 -25.44 -0.68 16.30
CA ALA A 155 -25.60 -0.71 17.75
C ALA A 155 -24.47 -1.50 18.40
N TYR A 156 -23.58 -0.81 19.12
CA TYR A 156 -22.53 -1.47 19.87
C TYR A 156 -23.10 -2.17 21.11
N ASN A 157 -23.29 -3.49 21.04
CA ASN A 157 -24.22 -4.21 21.91
C ASN A 157 -23.60 -5.50 22.50
N ASP A 158 -23.47 -5.55 23.84
CA ASP A 158 -22.86 -6.68 24.53
C ASP A 158 -23.81 -7.87 24.77
N TRP A 159 -25.14 -7.67 24.72
CA TRP A 159 -26.10 -8.78 24.76
C TRP A 159 -26.04 -9.58 23.47
N GLN A 160 -25.94 -8.88 22.34
CA GLN A 160 -25.75 -9.50 21.05
C GLN A 160 -24.41 -10.24 20.97
N MET A 161 -23.34 -9.63 21.48
CA MET A 161 -22.01 -10.26 21.48
C MET A 161 -21.98 -11.55 22.30
N ALA A 162 -22.69 -11.62 23.42
CA ALA A 162 -22.85 -12.86 24.17
C ALA A 162 -23.58 -13.93 23.34
N MET A 163 -24.69 -13.58 22.68
CA MET A 163 -25.41 -14.50 21.80
C MET A 163 -24.53 -14.99 20.64
N PHE A 164 -23.79 -14.09 20.01
CA PHE A 164 -22.89 -14.40 18.90
C PHE A 164 -21.76 -15.33 19.35
N TRP A 165 -21.14 -15.04 20.49
CA TRP A 165 -20.11 -15.91 21.08
C TRP A 165 -20.68 -17.30 21.40
N ASP A 166 -21.82 -17.38 22.09
CA ASP A 166 -22.45 -18.65 22.46
C ASP A 166 -22.83 -19.47 21.24
N THR A 167 -23.31 -18.82 20.18
CA THR A 167 -23.69 -19.50 18.94
C THR A 167 -22.45 -19.99 18.19
N LEU A 168 -21.43 -19.16 18.05
CA LEU A 168 -20.20 -19.52 17.36
C LEU A 168 -19.46 -20.65 18.08
N PHE A 169 -19.09 -20.47 19.35
CA PHE A 169 -18.24 -21.45 20.02
C PHE A 169 -19.02 -22.69 20.48
N LYS A 170 -20.24 -22.52 20.98
CA LYS A 170 -20.98 -23.67 21.52
C LYS A 170 -21.76 -24.46 20.49
N LYS A 171 -22.21 -23.83 19.40
CA LYS A 171 -23.01 -24.51 18.37
C LYS A 171 -22.19 -24.86 17.14
N VAL A 172 -21.35 -23.95 16.65
CA VAL A 172 -20.53 -24.20 15.44
C VAL A 172 -19.26 -24.97 15.76
N TYR A 173 -18.53 -24.59 16.81
CA TYR A 173 -17.33 -25.31 17.24
C TYR A 173 -17.62 -26.50 18.15
N GLY A 174 -18.80 -26.55 18.79
CA GLY A 174 -19.23 -27.65 19.64
C GLY A 174 -18.52 -27.71 21.00
N ALA A 175 -17.91 -26.61 21.45
CA ALA A 175 -17.24 -26.52 22.74
C ALA A 175 -18.14 -25.93 23.84
N ASP A 176 -17.84 -26.20 25.10
CA ASP A 176 -18.50 -25.55 26.24
C ASP A 176 -17.56 -24.53 26.92
N PHE A 177 -18.04 -23.81 27.94
CA PHE A 177 -17.22 -22.79 28.60
C PHE A 177 -15.96 -23.39 29.26
N GLU A 178 -16.06 -24.64 29.71
CA GLU A 178 -15.00 -25.41 30.34
C GLU A 178 -13.95 -25.89 29.33
N THR A 179 -14.34 -26.10 28.07
CA THR A 179 -13.48 -26.77 27.08
C THR A 179 -13.03 -25.86 25.94
N VAL A 180 -13.68 -24.71 25.73
CA VAL A 180 -13.38 -23.80 24.61
C VAL A 180 -11.91 -23.38 24.53
N ASP A 181 -11.25 -23.19 25.68
CA ASP A 181 -9.84 -22.81 25.69
C ASP A 181 -8.97 -23.96 25.15
N ALA A 182 -9.11 -25.16 25.71
CA ALA A 182 -8.30 -26.32 25.36
C ALA A 182 -8.63 -26.93 23.98
N ASP A 183 -9.91 -26.95 23.60
CA ASP A 183 -10.36 -27.65 22.39
C ASP A 183 -10.35 -26.76 21.14
N VAL A 184 -10.44 -25.44 21.31
CA VAL A 184 -10.64 -24.49 20.20
C VAL A 184 -9.61 -23.36 20.23
N PHE A 185 -9.52 -22.61 21.33
CA PHE A 185 -8.76 -21.37 21.37
C PHE A 185 -7.25 -21.61 21.29
N HIS A 186 -6.73 -22.52 22.12
CA HIS A 186 -5.32 -22.87 22.19
C HIS A 186 -4.83 -23.53 20.90
N PRO A 187 -5.39 -24.69 20.46
CA PRO A 187 -4.92 -25.36 19.25
C PRO A 187 -5.24 -24.57 17.97
N GLY A 188 -6.31 -23.76 17.97
CA GLY A 188 -6.74 -22.98 16.82
C GLY A 188 -6.00 -21.66 16.65
N LEU A 189 -5.38 -21.12 17.71
CA LEU A 189 -4.72 -19.81 17.64
C LEU A 189 -3.50 -19.71 18.56
N THR A 190 -3.66 -19.75 19.88
CA THR A 190 -2.59 -19.26 20.78
C THR A 190 -1.37 -20.15 20.81
N ASP A 191 -1.52 -21.46 20.62
CA ASP A 191 -0.39 -22.39 20.53
C ASP A 191 0.39 -22.17 19.21
N ILE A 192 -0.34 -21.89 18.13
CA ILE A 192 0.26 -21.59 16.81
C ILE A 192 1.04 -20.28 16.87
N LEU A 193 0.52 -19.28 17.58
CA LEU A 193 1.18 -18.00 17.80
C LEU A 193 2.30 -18.07 18.86
N GLU A 194 2.45 -19.20 19.54
CA GLU A 194 3.39 -19.40 20.65
C GLU A 194 3.20 -18.34 21.76
N CYS A 195 1.95 -18.10 22.14
CA CYS A 195 1.61 -17.22 23.26
C CYS A 195 2.18 -17.79 24.57
N GLN A 196 2.81 -16.93 25.37
CA GLN A 196 3.56 -17.33 26.57
C GLN A 196 2.73 -17.27 27.85
N ASP A 197 1.71 -16.42 27.89
CA ASP A 197 1.02 -16.02 29.11
C ASP A 197 -0.35 -16.70 29.26
N ASN A 198 -0.55 -17.80 28.52
CA ASN A 198 -1.73 -18.66 28.55
C ASN A 198 -3.05 -17.85 28.45
N PRO A 199 -3.38 -17.25 27.30
CA PRO A 199 -4.62 -16.48 27.14
C PRO A 199 -5.86 -17.37 27.37
N THR A 200 -6.97 -16.77 27.84
CA THR A 200 -8.21 -17.52 28.16
C THR A 200 -9.46 -16.70 27.84
N PHE A 201 -10.52 -17.34 27.33
CA PHE A 201 -11.86 -16.75 27.20
C PHE A 201 -12.67 -16.76 28.52
N MET A 202 -12.07 -17.18 29.62
CA MET A 202 -12.70 -17.26 30.94
C MET A 202 -12.04 -16.28 31.92
N ALA A 203 -11.88 -15.01 31.52
CA ALA A 203 -11.23 -13.97 32.34
C ALA A 203 -11.80 -13.83 33.76
N PHE A 204 -13.10 -14.10 33.94
CA PHE A 204 -13.80 -14.07 35.24
C PHE A 204 -14.32 -15.46 35.65
N GLY A 205 -13.85 -16.54 35.00
CA GLY A 205 -14.35 -17.90 35.17
C GLY A 205 -15.69 -18.17 34.46
N ILE A 206 -16.15 -19.41 34.51
CA ILE A 206 -17.34 -19.88 33.77
C ILE A 206 -18.68 -19.32 34.28
N LYS A 207 -18.70 -18.76 35.51
CA LYS A 207 -19.92 -18.27 36.19
C LYS A 207 -20.15 -16.76 36.07
N ASP A 208 -19.15 -15.98 35.68
CA ASP A 208 -19.26 -14.54 35.44
C ASP A 208 -18.74 -14.22 34.05
N ARG A 209 -19.64 -13.71 33.17
CA ARG A 209 -19.34 -13.26 31.80
C ARG A 209 -18.37 -14.17 31.03
N PRO A 210 -18.69 -15.47 30.84
CA PRO A 210 -17.89 -16.36 30.00
C PRO A 210 -17.78 -15.82 28.57
N GLY A 211 -16.63 -16.06 27.94
CA GLY A 211 -16.23 -15.49 26.65
C GLY A 211 -15.34 -14.24 26.78
N ARG A 212 -15.21 -13.64 27.97
CA ARG A 212 -14.29 -12.50 28.17
C ARG A 212 -12.83 -12.94 28.10
N LEU A 213 -12.06 -12.26 27.25
CA LEU A 213 -10.64 -12.57 27.04
C LEU A 213 -9.77 -11.96 28.13
N ALA A 214 -8.95 -12.79 28.76
CA ALA A 214 -7.77 -12.35 29.49
C ALA A 214 -6.50 -12.67 28.68
N ILE A 215 -5.70 -11.65 28.38
CA ILE A 215 -4.46 -11.76 27.59
C ILE A 215 -3.44 -10.71 28.05
N SER A 216 -2.15 -11.01 27.94
CA SER A 216 -1.07 -10.04 28.22
C SER A 216 -0.83 -9.12 27.01
N PRO A 217 -0.27 -7.91 27.19
CA PRO A 217 0.10 -7.06 26.06
C PRO A 217 1.00 -7.74 25.03
N ARG A 218 2.01 -8.50 25.47
CA ARG A 218 2.97 -9.15 24.56
C ARG A 218 2.36 -10.30 23.76
N ASP A 219 1.39 -11.02 24.30
CA ASP A 219 0.65 -12.05 23.54
C ASP A 219 -0.42 -11.42 22.65
N PHE A 220 -1.03 -10.31 23.09
CA PHE A 220 -1.99 -9.61 22.26
C PHE A 220 -1.32 -8.99 21.03
N ALA A 221 -0.07 -8.50 21.18
CA ALA A 221 0.76 -8.05 20.07
C ALA A 221 1.07 -9.17 19.05
N ARG A 222 1.13 -10.45 19.45
CA ARG A 222 1.25 -11.58 18.49
C ARG A 222 0.03 -11.68 17.60
N PHE A 223 -1.16 -11.52 18.16
CA PHE A 223 -2.40 -11.48 17.39
C PHE A 223 -2.44 -10.28 16.44
N GLY A 224 -1.98 -9.11 16.88
CA GLY A 224 -1.78 -7.95 16.00
C GLY A 224 -0.83 -8.26 14.85
N LEU A 225 0.28 -8.95 15.12
CA LEU A 225 1.29 -9.31 14.12
C LEU A 225 0.73 -10.28 13.07
N LEU A 226 -0.15 -11.21 13.45
CA LEU A 226 -0.86 -12.07 12.50
C LEU A 226 -1.63 -11.25 11.46
N TYR A 227 -2.36 -10.22 11.88
CA TYR A 227 -3.15 -9.36 10.98
C TYR A 227 -2.27 -8.38 10.20
N LEU A 228 -1.21 -7.85 10.82
CA LEU A 228 -0.17 -7.06 10.15
C LEU A 228 0.45 -7.85 8.98
N ARG A 229 0.67 -9.16 9.18
CA ARG A 229 1.17 -10.09 8.15
C ARG A 229 0.06 -10.74 7.32
N LYS A 230 -1.14 -10.15 7.31
CA LYS A 230 -2.29 -10.54 6.47
C LYS A 230 -2.64 -12.03 6.61
N GLY A 231 -2.69 -12.50 7.85
CA GLY A 231 -3.06 -13.87 8.21
C GLY A 231 -1.95 -14.91 8.10
N ARG A 232 -0.73 -14.51 7.73
CA ARG A 232 0.43 -15.40 7.68
C ARG A 232 1.16 -15.42 9.02
N TRP A 233 1.51 -16.62 9.48
CA TRP A 233 2.38 -16.86 10.62
C TRP A 233 3.49 -17.81 10.20
N LYS A 234 4.73 -17.32 10.15
CA LYS A 234 5.88 -18.06 9.61
C LYS A 234 5.60 -18.59 8.19
N ASP A 235 5.66 -19.90 8.02
CA ASP A 235 5.40 -20.64 6.79
C ASP A 235 3.91 -21.01 6.59
N LYS A 236 3.05 -20.77 7.58
CA LYS A 236 1.63 -21.12 7.56
C LYS A 236 0.75 -19.90 7.26
N GLN A 237 -0.21 -20.06 6.34
CA GLN A 237 -1.35 -19.13 6.21
C GLN A 237 -2.44 -19.60 7.18
N LEU A 238 -2.60 -18.91 8.32
CA LEU A 238 -3.50 -19.34 9.40
C LEU A 238 -4.97 -18.94 9.13
N ILE A 239 -5.17 -17.76 8.57
CA ILE A 239 -6.44 -17.25 8.03
C ILE A 239 -6.13 -16.70 6.65
N SER A 240 -7.03 -16.81 5.67
CA SER A 240 -6.77 -16.30 4.32
C SER A 240 -6.40 -14.81 4.33
N ARG A 241 -5.56 -14.42 3.36
CA ARG A 241 -5.20 -13.01 3.13
C ARG A 241 -6.45 -12.14 2.94
N GLU A 242 -7.42 -12.66 2.19
CA GLU A 242 -8.68 -11.97 1.90
C GLU A 242 -9.46 -11.66 3.18
N HIS A 243 -9.71 -12.64 4.04
CA HIS A 243 -10.43 -12.40 5.30
C HIS A 243 -9.63 -11.54 6.28
N ALA A 244 -8.31 -11.73 6.37
CA ALA A 244 -7.46 -10.90 7.23
C ALA A 244 -7.50 -9.42 6.80
N THR A 245 -7.47 -9.13 5.51
CA THR A 245 -7.60 -7.76 4.97
C THR A 245 -9.03 -7.24 5.12
N MET A 246 -10.04 -8.05 4.78
CA MET A 246 -11.45 -7.66 4.92
C MET A 246 -11.79 -7.25 6.36
N ALA A 247 -11.24 -7.95 7.35
CA ALA A 247 -11.52 -7.71 8.76
C ALA A 247 -11.17 -6.28 9.21
N VAL A 248 -10.21 -5.63 8.55
CA VAL A 248 -9.63 -4.35 9.01
C VAL A 248 -9.73 -3.23 7.96
N ALA A 249 -10.21 -3.53 6.76
CA ALA A 249 -10.32 -2.55 5.66
C ALA A 249 -11.74 -2.45 5.06
N SER A 250 -12.68 -3.29 5.49
CA SER A 250 -14.08 -3.27 5.00
C SER A 250 -14.99 -2.56 6.00
N SER A 251 -14.73 -1.28 6.26
CA SER A 251 -15.48 -0.51 7.26
C SER A 251 -16.93 -0.29 6.85
N LEU A 252 -17.82 -0.21 7.84
CA LEU A 252 -19.22 0.13 7.61
C LEU A 252 -19.33 1.48 6.88
N PRO A 253 -20.21 1.58 5.87
CA PRO A 253 -20.40 2.84 5.18
C PRO A 253 -21.03 3.85 6.13
N ASN A 254 -20.60 5.11 6.00
CA ASN A 254 -21.11 6.23 6.80
C ASN A 254 -22.63 6.45 6.68
N SER A 255 -23.26 5.89 5.65
CA SER A 255 -24.71 5.91 5.47
C SER A 255 -25.48 5.05 6.47
N ILE A 256 -24.84 4.10 7.16
CA ILE A 256 -25.50 3.34 8.23
C ILE A 256 -25.70 4.27 9.45
N PRO A 257 -26.94 4.52 9.90
CA PRO A 257 -27.19 5.34 11.06
C PRO A 257 -26.88 4.57 12.36
N ARG A 258 -26.68 5.30 13.45
CA ARG A 258 -26.72 4.72 14.80
C ARG A 258 -28.17 4.35 15.16
N ALA A 259 -28.37 3.22 15.83
CA ALA A 259 -29.69 2.81 16.32
C ALA A 259 -30.27 3.83 17.31
N THR A 260 -31.59 3.99 17.30
CA THR A 260 -32.36 4.97 18.08
C THR A 260 -32.44 4.61 19.56
N GLY A 261 -32.21 3.35 19.92
CA GLY A 261 -32.28 2.88 21.30
C GLY A 261 -33.69 2.52 21.77
N GLN A 262 -34.61 2.19 20.86
CA GLN A 262 -35.91 1.64 21.21
C GLN A 262 -35.82 0.13 21.47
N GLU A 263 -36.33 -0.33 22.60
CA GLU A 263 -36.23 -1.73 23.04
C GLU A 263 -37.08 -2.68 22.18
N ALA A 264 -36.53 -3.87 21.93
CA ALA A 264 -37.26 -5.00 21.37
C ALA A 264 -36.96 -6.28 22.18
N GLU A 265 -37.77 -7.32 21.99
CA GLU A 265 -37.61 -8.60 22.67
C GLU A 265 -36.23 -9.21 22.38
N MET A 266 -35.61 -9.78 23.40
CA MET A 266 -34.45 -10.66 23.27
C MET A 266 -34.87 -12.10 23.59
N ILE A 267 -34.05 -13.07 23.18
CA ILE A 267 -34.24 -14.47 23.58
C ILE A 267 -34.40 -14.57 25.10
N PRO A 268 -35.38 -15.33 25.63
CA PRO A 268 -35.58 -15.46 27.06
C PRO A 268 -34.31 -15.89 27.80
N ARG A 269 -33.99 -15.16 28.89
CA ARG A 269 -32.78 -15.35 29.72
C ARG A 269 -31.46 -15.18 28.95
N GLN A 270 -31.45 -14.38 27.88
CA GLN A 270 -30.21 -13.97 27.24
C GLN A 270 -29.25 -13.39 28.28
N ARG A 271 -27.97 -13.77 28.24
CA ARG A 271 -26.91 -13.17 29.07
C ARG A 271 -26.24 -12.01 28.33
N SER A 272 -25.57 -11.14 29.09
CA SER A 272 -24.63 -10.16 28.54
C SER A 272 -23.19 -10.58 28.81
N ILE A 273 -22.26 -10.13 27.96
CA ILE A 273 -20.82 -10.30 28.15
C ILE A 273 -20.16 -9.04 28.76
N GLY A 274 -20.92 -7.98 29.04
CA GLY A 274 -20.39 -6.72 29.56
C GLY A 274 -21.48 -5.79 30.10
N SER A 275 -22.07 -4.97 29.22
CA SER A 275 -23.12 -4.01 29.56
C SER A 275 -24.33 -4.66 30.25
N LYS A 276 -24.91 -3.97 31.23
CA LYS A 276 -26.18 -4.35 31.85
C LYS A 276 -27.36 -3.50 31.38
N ARG A 277 -27.13 -2.59 30.42
CA ARG A 277 -28.16 -1.67 29.89
C ARG A 277 -29.09 -2.42 28.95
N ILE A 278 -30.39 -2.12 29.00
CA ILE A 278 -31.40 -2.61 28.05
C ILE A 278 -32.25 -1.40 27.61
N PRO A 279 -32.36 -1.13 26.30
CA PRO A 279 -31.56 -1.73 25.22
C PRO A 279 -30.09 -1.27 25.28
N ASP A 280 -29.17 -2.05 24.70
CA ASP A 280 -27.73 -1.72 24.68
C ASP A 280 -27.28 -1.14 23.33
N ASN A 281 -26.63 0.02 23.38
CA ASN A 281 -26.08 0.74 22.23
C ASN A 281 -25.01 1.74 22.72
N GLN A 282 -23.82 1.24 23.06
CA GLN A 282 -22.86 1.98 23.90
C GLN A 282 -22.20 3.16 23.18
N CYS A 283 -21.92 3.04 21.89
CA CYS A 283 -21.29 4.08 21.07
C CYS A 283 -21.71 3.98 19.60
N ASP A 284 -21.36 4.99 18.81
CA ASP A 284 -21.50 4.99 17.35
C ASP A 284 -20.25 4.40 16.68
N HIS A 285 -20.36 3.98 15.42
CA HIS A 285 -19.22 3.44 14.66
C HIS A 285 -18.30 4.54 14.11
N VAL A 286 -18.79 5.79 13.99
CA VAL A 286 -18.03 6.97 13.55
C VAL A 286 -17.21 6.75 12.26
N GLY A 287 -17.73 5.96 11.33
CA GLY A 287 -17.05 5.60 10.07
C GLY A 287 -15.88 4.62 10.22
N SER A 288 -15.71 4.05 11.40
CA SER A 288 -14.44 3.48 11.88
C SER A 288 -14.60 2.08 12.48
N TYR A 289 -15.51 1.28 11.94
CA TYR A 289 -15.77 -0.08 12.44
C TYR A 289 -15.88 -1.09 11.30
N SER A 290 -15.14 -2.20 11.40
CA SER A 290 -15.08 -3.26 10.39
C SER A 290 -14.97 -4.62 11.09
N TRP A 291 -15.93 -5.53 10.93
CA TRP A 291 -15.82 -6.93 11.40
C TRP A 291 -15.24 -7.13 12.82
N LEU A 292 -15.74 -6.35 13.78
CA LEU A 292 -15.34 -6.30 15.19
C LEU A 292 -14.01 -5.58 15.50
N TRP A 293 -13.39 -4.95 14.51
CA TRP A 293 -12.24 -4.06 14.60
C TRP A 293 -12.64 -2.59 14.52
N TRP A 294 -11.87 -1.75 15.20
CA TRP A 294 -11.88 -0.31 14.97
C TRP A 294 -10.83 0.04 13.92
N THR A 295 -11.15 0.92 12.98
CA THR A 295 -10.27 1.36 11.90
C THR A 295 -10.04 2.87 11.99
N ASN A 296 -8.98 3.40 11.38
CA ASN A 296 -8.79 4.85 11.25
C ASN A 296 -9.68 5.43 10.13
N GLY A 297 -10.99 5.23 10.25
CA GLY A 297 -11.94 5.56 9.20
C GLY A 297 -12.31 7.03 9.16
N LEU A 298 -12.81 7.49 8.01
CA LEU A 298 -13.35 8.83 7.84
C LEU A 298 -14.76 8.91 8.44
N GLY A 299 -14.98 9.83 9.38
CA GLY A 299 -16.29 10.07 9.98
C GLY A 299 -17.28 10.77 9.05
N ARG A 300 -18.57 10.75 9.41
CA ARG A 300 -19.67 11.34 8.62
C ARG A 300 -19.52 12.85 8.37
N GLN A 301 -18.83 13.57 9.26
CA GLN A 301 -18.62 15.02 9.19
C GLN A 301 -17.26 15.38 8.53
N GLY A 302 -16.53 14.40 8.01
CA GLY A 302 -15.12 14.55 7.63
C GLY A 302 -14.19 14.44 8.84
N GLY A 303 -12.93 14.08 8.59
CA GLY A 303 -11.94 13.81 9.62
C GLY A 303 -11.77 12.32 9.92
N LEU A 304 -10.53 11.93 10.19
CA LEU A 304 -10.14 10.57 10.58
C LEU A 304 -10.39 10.35 12.08
N HIS A 305 -10.57 9.09 12.49
CA HIS A 305 -10.78 8.73 13.89
C HIS A 305 -9.54 9.01 14.77
N TRP A 306 -8.36 8.70 14.24
CA TRP A 306 -7.05 9.04 14.79
C TRP A 306 -6.30 9.89 13.74
N PRO A 307 -6.52 11.22 13.71
CA PRO A 307 -6.01 12.09 12.65
C PRO A 307 -4.49 12.20 12.57
N ASP A 308 -3.77 11.87 13.65
CA ASP A 308 -2.31 12.07 13.71
C ASP A 308 -1.50 10.82 13.33
N VAL A 309 -2.16 9.76 12.86
CA VAL A 309 -1.52 8.48 12.49
C VAL A 309 -2.01 7.96 11.15
N PRO A 310 -1.30 7.01 10.50
CA PRO A 310 -1.65 6.52 9.18
C PRO A 310 -3.10 6.03 9.06
N VAL A 311 -3.71 6.26 7.89
CA VAL A 311 -5.11 5.87 7.62
C VAL A 311 -5.32 4.36 7.65
N ASP A 312 -4.27 3.57 7.41
CA ASP A 312 -4.32 2.11 7.51
C ASP A 312 -4.21 1.59 8.95
N THR A 313 -4.15 2.48 9.95
CA THR A 313 -4.16 2.12 11.37
C THR A 313 -5.48 1.45 11.75
N TYR A 314 -5.41 0.34 12.47
CA TYR A 314 -6.58 -0.34 13.02
C TYR A 314 -6.25 -0.95 14.37
N GLY A 315 -7.28 -1.25 15.17
CA GLY A 315 -7.08 -1.81 16.49
C GLY A 315 -8.37 -2.24 17.17
N CYS A 316 -8.23 -2.55 18.44
CA CYS A 316 -9.34 -2.93 19.29
C CYS A 316 -9.17 -2.37 20.70
N PHE A 317 -10.26 -1.83 21.24
CA PHE A 317 -10.24 -1.01 22.44
C PHE A 317 -11.27 -1.55 23.46
N GLY A 318 -10.84 -1.62 24.71
CA GLY A 318 -11.61 -2.12 25.84
C GLY A 318 -11.80 -1.06 26.92
N HIS A 319 -13.00 -0.98 27.49
CA HIS A 319 -13.37 0.00 28.53
C HIS A 319 -13.00 1.46 28.15
N GLY A 320 -13.29 1.84 26.91
CA GLY A 320 -13.08 3.20 26.41
C GLY A 320 -11.62 3.64 26.33
N GLY A 321 -10.69 2.72 26.08
CA GLY A 321 -9.28 3.03 25.80
C GLY A 321 -8.27 2.50 26.83
N LEU A 322 -8.73 2.06 27.99
CA LEU A 322 -7.85 1.57 29.07
C LEU A 322 -7.02 0.34 28.70
N ARG A 323 -7.48 -0.39 27.68
CA ARG A 323 -6.86 -1.61 27.18
C ARG A 323 -6.99 -1.62 25.67
N ALA A 324 -5.88 -1.84 24.97
CA ALA A 324 -5.92 -1.88 23.52
C ALA A 324 -4.82 -2.75 22.93
N MET A 325 -5.05 -3.11 21.67
CA MET A 325 -3.99 -3.46 20.74
C MET A 325 -4.27 -2.71 19.44
N VAL A 326 -3.26 -2.06 18.89
CA VAL A 326 -3.34 -1.22 17.69
C VAL A 326 -2.18 -1.58 16.77
N VAL A 327 -2.46 -1.64 15.48
CA VAL A 327 -1.53 -1.98 14.40
C VAL A 327 -1.47 -0.80 13.43
N MET A 328 -0.25 -0.39 13.06
CA MET A 328 0.03 0.62 12.03
C MET A 328 0.81 -0.08 10.90
N PRO A 329 0.12 -0.61 9.88
CA PRO A 329 0.76 -1.47 8.90
C PRO A 329 1.84 -0.80 8.07
N SER A 330 1.63 0.45 7.65
CA SER A 330 2.62 1.22 6.90
C SER A 330 3.94 1.35 7.66
N LEU A 331 3.90 1.49 8.99
CA LEU A 331 5.07 1.63 9.86
C LEU A 331 5.62 0.29 10.41
N ASP A 332 4.99 -0.84 10.04
CA ASP A 332 5.24 -2.18 10.61
C ASP A 332 5.25 -2.19 12.15
N LEU A 333 4.37 -1.37 12.75
CA LEU A 333 4.28 -1.09 14.17
C LEU A 333 3.04 -1.72 14.80
N ILE A 334 3.19 -2.21 16.03
CA ILE A 334 2.10 -2.67 16.88
C ILE A 334 2.34 -2.13 18.28
N ILE A 335 1.29 -1.66 18.92
CA ILE A 335 1.29 -1.32 20.33
C ILE A 335 0.17 -2.07 21.03
N SER A 336 0.44 -2.57 22.24
CA SER A 336 -0.60 -3.12 23.10
C SER A 336 -0.40 -2.68 24.54
N TRP A 337 -1.49 -2.40 25.23
CA TRP A 337 -1.47 -1.94 26.62
C TRP A 337 -2.68 -2.42 27.40
N ASN A 338 -2.51 -2.50 28.71
CA ASN A 338 -3.55 -2.84 29.67
C ASN A 338 -3.47 -1.94 30.91
N ASP A 339 -4.64 -1.69 31.51
CA ASP A 339 -4.82 -0.90 32.73
C ASP A 339 -4.12 0.48 32.67
N THR A 340 -4.17 1.15 31.52
CA THR A 340 -3.63 2.51 31.31
C THR A 340 -4.55 3.58 31.89
N LYS A 341 -4.15 4.86 31.82
CA LYS A 341 -5.03 6.01 32.09
C LYS A 341 -5.70 6.58 30.83
N ILE A 342 -5.42 6.01 29.66
CA ILE A 342 -5.94 6.46 28.35
C ILE A 342 -7.46 6.24 28.30
N ARG A 343 -8.22 7.31 28.05
CA ARG A 343 -9.68 7.26 27.93
C ARG A 343 -10.19 8.15 26.81
N GLY A 344 -10.95 7.56 25.89
CA GLY A 344 -11.56 8.26 24.78
C GLY A 344 -10.60 8.59 23.63
N SER A 345 -11.19 8.96 22.50
CA SER A 345 -10.50 9.09 21.22
C SER A 345 -9.37 10.13 21.21
N GLU A 346 -9.48 11.21 21.97
CA GLU A 346 -8.43 12.24 22.04
C GLU A 346 -7.15 11.70 22.69
N MET A 347 -7.27 11.01 23.83
CA MET A 347 -6.13 10.42 24.50
C MET A 347 -5.56 9.22 23.73
N GLU A 348 -6.43 8.44 23.08
CA GLU A 348 -6.03 7.36 22.19
C GLU A 348 -5.18 7.91 21.03
N ASN A 349 -5.69 8.91 20.31
CA ASN A 349 -4.98 9.55 19.21
C ASN A 349 -3.64 10.15 19.67
N HIS A 350 -3.58 10.81 20.84
CA HIS A 350 -2.33 11.35 21.35
C HIS A 350 -1.28 10.26 21.65
N ALA A 351 -1.69 9.15 22.28
CA ALA A 351 -0.80 8.02 22.52
C ALA A 351 -0.29 7.41 21.20
N LEU A 352 -1.18 7.26 20.21
CA LEU A 352 -0.80 6.75 18.89
C LEU A 352 0.12 7.73 18.14
N LYS A 353 -0.08 9.04 18.29
CA LYS A 353 0.81 10.07 17.75
C LYS A 353 2.22 9.96 18.35
N LEU A 354 2.34 9.83 19.68
CA LEU A 354 3.66 9.67 20.32
C LEU A 354 4.39 8.42 19.80
N LEU A 355 3.65 7.36 19.48
CA LEU A 355 4.21 6.18 18.83
C LEU A 355 4.66 6.49 17.39
N LYS A 356 3.84 7.16 16.57
CA LYS A 356 4.20 7.56 15.19
C LYS A 356 5.43 8.47 15.18
N ASP A 357 5.42 9.50 16.01
CA ASP A 357 6.52 10.46 16.17
C ASP A 357 7.82 9.82 16.68
N SER A 358 7.78 8.60 17.21
CA SER A 358 8.99 7.88 17.60
C SER A 358 9.73 7.30 16.39
N VAL A 359 9.17 7.26 15.18
CA VAL A 359 9.87 6.75 13.99
C VAL A 359 10.94 7.75 13.52
N THR A 360 12.20 7.31 13.44
CA THR A 360 13.37 8.16 13.13
C THR A 360 14.11 7.80 11.84
N VAL A 361 13.74 6.69 11.20
CA VAL A 361 14.29 6.29 9.90
C VAL A 361 13.13 6.06 8.95
N SER A 362 13.11 6.83 7.87
CA SER A 362 12.16 6.62 6.79
C SER A 362 12.46 5.29 6.12
N GLU A 363 11.52 4.35 6.18
CA GLU A 363 11.64 3.07 5.48
C GLU A 363 10.49 2.93 4.48
N PRO A 364 10.79 2.71 3.18
CA PRO A 364 9.73 2.48 2.20
C PRO A 364 8.81 1.32 2.57
N MET A 365 7.52 1.53 2.40
CA MET A 365 6.49 0.51 2.62
C MET A 365 6.69 -0.66 1.66
N ASN A 366 6.36 -1.88 2.10
CA ASN A 366 6.37 -3.03 1.20
C ASN A 366 5.34 -2.84 0.07
N GLY A 367 5.81 -2.93 -1.18
CA GLY A 367 5.06 -2.63 -2.41
C GLY A 367 5.14 -1.17 -2.89
N GLN A 368 5.79 -0.27 -2.16
CA GLN A 368 6.03 1.11 -2.60
C GLN A 368 6.95 1.17 -3.81
N ILE A 369 6.77 2.19 -4.64
CA ILE A 369 7.71 2.53 -5.72
C ILE A 369 8.96 3.14 -5.09
N VAL A 370 10.12 2.56 -5.38
CA VAL A 370 11.41 3.00 -4.85
C VAL A 370 12.45 3.01 -5.97
N VAL A 371 13.51 3.80 -5.80
CA VAL A 371 14.70 3.72 -6.64
C VAL A 371 15.32 2.33 -6.54
N ASP A 372 15.72 1.74 -7.67
CA ASP A 372 16.54 0.54 -7.61
C ASP A 372 17.97 0.92 -7.22
N SER A 373 18.33 0.69 -5.97
CA SER A 373 19.66 1.04 -5.44
C SER A 373 20.84 0.40 -6.19
N GLU A 374 20.63 -0.73 -6.89
CA GLU A 374 21.65 -1.34 -7.74
C GLU A 374 21.69 -0.75 -9.17
N HIS A 375 20.59 -0.12 -9.60
CA HIS A 375 20.41 0.44 -10.93
C HIS A 375 19.57 1.74 -10.86
N PRO A 376 20.13 2.86 -10.34
CA PRO A 376 19.35 4.07 -10.02
C PRO A 376 18.63 4.73 -11.19
N GLN A 377 19.00 4.38 -12.42
CA GLN A 377 18.27 4.74 -13.63
C GLN A 377 16.89 4.07 -13.78
N TRP A 378 16.58 3.13 -12.90
CA TRP A 378 15.32 2.39 -12.86
C TRP A 378 14.69 2.41 -11.46
N LEU A 379 13.40 2.13 -11.43
CA LEU A 379 12.58 2.04 -10.24
C LEU A 379 12.13 0.59 -10.07
N LYS A 380 11.78 0.22 -8.85
CA LYS A 380 11.25 -1.09 -8.50
C LYS A 380 10.17 -0.99 -7.44
N ARG A 381 9.47 -2.09 -7.22
CA ARG A 381 8.61 -2.25 -6.04
C ARG A 381 9.46 -2.72 -4.87
N LYS A 382 9.37 -2.06 -3.71
CA LYS A 382 9.99 -2.52 -2.47
C LYS A 382 9.47 -3.93 -2.15
N GLY A 383 10.39 -4.90 -2.01
CA GLY A 383 10.06 -6.32 -1.82
C GLY A 383 9.46 -7.01 -3.06
N GLY A 384 9.50 -6.37 -4.23
CA GLY A 384 8.97 -6.85 -5.50
C GLY A 384 9.96 -6.77 -6.66
N GLY A 385 9.42 -6.85 -7.88
CA GLY A 385 10.21 -6.82 -9.12
C GLY A 385 10.38 -5.41 -9.73
N PRO A 386 10.89 -5.34 -10.97
CA PRO A 386 10.98 -4.10 -11.73
C PRO A 386 9.62 -3.40 -11.82
N PHE A 387 9.65 -2.07 -11.82
CA PHE A 387 8.47 -1.23 -12.00
C PHE A 387 8.54 -0.52 -13.35
N PHE A 388 7.40 -0.33 -14.01
CA PHE A 388 7.28 0.52 -15.18
C PHE A 388 5.97 1.30 -15.14
N MET A 389 6.01 2.56 -15.59
CA MET A 389 4.81 3.38 -15.72
C MET A 389 4.57 3.86 -17.14
N CYS A 390 3.30 3.76 -17.55
CA CYS A 390 2.79 4.33 -18.78
C CYS A 390 1.33 4.73 -18.62
N GLY A 391 0.99 5.96 -19.00
CA GLY A 391 -0.38 6.43 -18.87
C GLY A 391 -0.57 7.91 -19.21
N PRO A 392 -1.77 8.43 -18.90
CA PRO A 392 -2.14 9.82 -19.08
C PRO A 392 -1.16 10.81 -18.44
N GLY A 393 -0.69 11.76 -19.25
CA GLY A 393 -0.09 13.02 -18.80
C GLY A 393 -1.14 14.10 -18.51
N ASP A 394 -2.42 13.79 -18.72
CA ASP A 394 -3.56 14.70 -18.64
C ASP A 394 -4.82 14.02 -18.07
N PRO A 395 -5.83 14.77 -17.60
CA PRO A 395 -5.84 16.22 -17.49
C PRO A 395 -5.09 16.70 -16.25
N GLU A 396 -4.26 17.72 -16.40
CA GLU A 396 -3.58 18.41 -15.31
C GLU A 396 -4.54 18.94 -14.23
N ASP A 397 -5.77 19.29 -14.65
CA ASP A 397 -6.81 19.86 -13.80
C ASP A 397 -7.60 18.84 -12.99
N PHE A 398 -7.24 17.55 -13.01
CA PHE A 398 -7.98 16.44 -12.41
C PHE A 398 -8.56 16.76 -11.02
N LEU A 399 -7.74 17.32 -10.11
CA LEU A 399 -8.13 17.63 -8.72
C LEU A 399 -9.18 18.74 -8.60
N TYR A 400 -9.43 19.48 -9.68
CA TYR A 400 -10.27 20.68 -9.73
C TYR A 400 -11.47 20.56 -10.67
N ARG A 401 -11.61 19.42 -11.36
CA ARG A 401 -12.74 19.15 -12.27
C ARG A 401 -14.08 19.24 -11.56
N GLY A 402 -15.08 19.72 -12.28
CA GLY A 402 -16.45 19.84 -11.80
C GLY A 402 -16.72 21.12 -11.00
N ARG A 403 -17.91 21.18 -10.40
CA ARG A 403 -18.41 22.39 -9.74
C ARG A 403 -17.73 22.59 -8.38
N LEU A 404 -17.26 23.82 -8.11
CA LEU A 404 -16.77 24.21 -6.78
C LEU A 404 -17.91 24.33 -5.77
N SER A 405 -17.77 23.63 -4.64
CA SER A 405 -18.68 23.73 -3.49
C SER A 405 -18.26 24.86 -2.54
N PRO A 406 -19.18 25.42 -1.73
CA PRO A 406 -18.87 26.50 -0.79
C PRO A 406 -17.77 26.16 0.23
N ASP A 407 -17.55 24.88 0.53
CA ASP A 407 -16.51 24.41 1.44
C ASP A 407 -15.17 24.08 0.76
N GLY A 408 -15.02 24.44 -0.51
CA GLY A 408 -13.81 24.28 -1.30
C GLY A 408 -13.70 22.96 -2.08
N THR A 409 -14.53 21.96 -1.77
CA THR A 409 -14.53 20.66 -2.47
C THR A 409 -15.10 20.75 -3.89
N ARG A 410 -14.84 19.73 -4.71
CA ARG A 410 -15.32 19.62 -6.10
C ARG A 410 -16.39 18.55 -6.27
N ASP A 411 -17.37 18.83 -7.12
CA ASP A 411 -18.41 17.90 -7.55
C ASP A 411 -18.21 17.62 -9.04
N GLY A 412 -17.44 16.58 -9.34
CA GLY A 412 -16.95 16.24 -10.68
C GLY A 412 -16.87 14.73 -10.92
N ASP A 413 -16.23 14.36 -12.04
CA ASP A 413 -16.18 13.00 -12.60
C ASP A 413 -14.92 12.21 -12.20
N GLN A 414 -14.13 12.68 -11.23
CA GLN A 414 -12.82 12.10 -10.88
C GLN A 414 -12.86 10.60 -10.59
N MET A 415 -13.86 10.12 -9.85
CA MET A 415 -14.01 8.68 -9.57
C MET A 415 -14.37 7.88 -10.82
N GLU A 416 -15.13 8.46 -11.75
CA GLU A 416 -15.47 7.81 -13.03
C GLU A 416 -14.23 7.69 -13.92
N LEU A 417 -13.35 8.70 -13.90
CA LEU A 417 -12.06 8.66 -14.61
C LEU A 417 -11.12 7.60 -14.03
N ILE A 418 -11.03 7.50 -12.70
CA ILE A 418 -10.27 6.43 -12.03
C ILE A 418 -10.83 5.06 -12.44
N GLU A 419 -12.16 4.89 -12.39
CA GLU A 419 -12.81 3.64 -12.79
C GLU A 419 -12.58 3.30 -14.27
N LYS A 420 -12.57 4.29 -15.16
CA LYS A 420 -12.27 4.10 -16.59
C LYS A 420 -10.85 3.54 -16.79
N MET A 421 -9.88 4.00 -15.99
CA MET A 421 -8.51 3.49 -16.05
C MET A 421 -8.38 2.07 -15.51
N LYS A 422 -9.20 1.67 -14.53
CA LYS A 422 -9.15 0.31 -13.98
C LYS A 422 -9.34 -0.76 -15.05
N GLY A 423 -8.52 -1.80 -14.94
CA GLY A 423 -8.54 -2.94 -15.87
C GLY A 423 -7.86 -2.69 -17.22
N THR A 424 -7.53 -1.44 -17.59
CA THR A 424 -6.78 -1.16 -18.83
C THR A 424 -5.30 -1.58 -18.68
N GLY A 425 -4.74 -1.34 -17.49
CA GLY A 425 -3.34 -1.54 -17.16
C GLY A 425 -2.47 -0.30 -17.32
N ALA A 426 -2.99 0.80 -17.88
CA ALA A 426 -2.37 2.11 -17.69
C ALA A 426 -2.33 2.41 -16.18
N ASN A 427 -1.21 2.92 -15.69
CA ASN A 427 -0.92 2.89 -14.27
C ASN A 427 -0.28 4.17 -13.74
N CYS A 428 -0.47 5.32 -14.38
CA CYS A 428 -0.06 6.61 -13.83
C CYS A 428 -1.01 7.72 -14.27
N ILE A 429 -1.14 8.77 -13.46
CA ILE A 429 -1.89 9.99 -13.74
C ILE A 429 -1.05 11.19 -13.27
N TYR A 430 -1.04 12.22 -14.08
CA TYR A 430 -0.43 13.52 -13.83
C TYR A 430 -1.38 14.41 -13.02
N LEU A 431 -0.95 14.93 -11.87
CA LEU A 431 -1.82 15.65 -10.93
C LEU A 431 -1.10 16.87 -10.33
N MET A 432 -1.80 17.99 -10.14
CA MET A 432 -1.20 19.20 -9.59
C MET A 432 -1.90 19.73 -8.35
N ALA A 433 -1.14 19.89 -7.27
CA ALA A 433 -1.64 20.44 -6.02
C ALA A 433 -1.91 21.93 -6.12
N VAL A 434 -1.11 22.74 -6.80
CA VAL A 434 -1.38 24.18 -6.95
C VAL A 434 -1.21 24.59 -8.39
N ARG A 435 -2.33 24.92 -9.05
CA ARG A 435 -2.37 25.45 -10.42
C ARG A 435 -2.57 26.95 -10.48
N SER A 436 -3.07 27.54 -9.39
CA SER A 436 -3.28 28.99 -9.30
C SER A 436 -2.01 29.73 -8.85
N HIS A 437 -2.12 31.04 -8.60
CA HIS A 437 -1.00 31.89 -8.13
C HIS A 437 0.17 32.01 -9.11
N GLY A 438 -0.10 31.87 -10.41
CA GLY A 438 0.88 32.09 -11.48
C GLY A 438 0.80 31.04 -12.57
N GLY A 439 0.49 29.79 -12.22
CA GLY A 439 0.31 28.69 -13.17
C GLY A 439 -1.02 28.75 -13.93
N ASP A 440 -1.33 27.65 -14.61
CA ASP A 440 -2.38 27.58 -15.63
C ASP A 440 -3.81 27.45 -15.09
N GLY A 441 -3.97 27.24 -13.79
CA GLY A 441 -5.27 27.13 -13.13
C GLY A 441 -5.91 28.47 -12.77
N ASP A 442 -7.24 28.49 -12.70
CA ASP A 442 -7.95 29.66 -12.18
C ASP A 442 -7.68 29.87 -10.67
N LYS A 443 -8.12 31.01 -10.12
CA LYS A 443 -7.91 31.36 -8.70
C LYS A 443 -8.39 30.31 -7.68
N THR A 444 -9.21 29.34 -8.09
CA THR A 444 -9.79 28.28 -7.26
C THR A 444 -9.07 26.94 -7.37
N HIS A 445 -8.04 26.84 -8.22
CA HIS A 445 -7.28 25.60 -8.43
C HIS A 445 -6.11 25.48 -7.44
N ASN A 446 -6.44 25.37 -6.16
CA ASN A 446 -5.51 25.19 -5.05
C ASN A 446 -6.25 24.62 -3.82
N PRO A 447 -5.55 24.07 -2.82
CA PRO A 447 -6.18 23.48 -1.66
C PRO A 447 -6.34 24.48 -0.50
N PHE A 448 -6.16 25.79 -0.70
CA PHE A 448 -6.13 26.75 0.41
C PHE A 448 -7.54 27.12 0.89
N LEU A 449 -7.67 27.43 2.19
CA LEU A 449 -8.92 27.93 2.75
C LEU A 449 -9.32 29.25 2.08
N ASN A 450 -10.51 29.25 1.45
CA ASN A 450 -11.00 30.37 0.63
C ASN A 450 -10.05 30.79 -0.50
N ASN A 451 -9.23 29.85 -0.99
CA ASN A 451 -8.21 30.09 -2.01
C ASN A 451 -7.12 31.10 -1.62
N ASP A 452 -6.85 31.25 -0.31
CA ASP A 452 -5.87 32.19 0.21
C ASP A 452 -4.75 31.43 0.96
N PRO A 453 -3.51 31.40 0.42
CA PRO A 453 -2.40 30.66 1.03
C PRO A 453 -2.02 31.16 2.43
N ARG A 454 -2.45 32.37 2.82
CA ARG A 454 -2.23 32.91 4.17
C ARG A 454 -3.15 32.28 5.21
N LYS A 455 -4.25 31.64 4.79
CA LYS A 455 -5.24 31.00 5.67
C LYS A 455 -4.95 29.52 5.93
N GLY A 456 -3.91 28.96 5.31
CA GLY A 456 -3.56 27.55 5.42
C GLY A 456 -4.39 26.65 4.51
N ILE A 457 -4.13 25.34 4.59
CA ILE A 457 -4.76 24.33 3.74
C ILE A 457 -6.16 23.99 4.25
N ASN A 458 -7.08 23.74 3.32
CA ASN A 458 -8.44 23.33 3.57
C ASN A 458 -8.50 21.81 3.84
N PRO A 459 -8.76 21.36 5.09
CA PRO A 459 -8.76 19.94 5.42
C PRO A 459 -9.86 19.14 4.70
N LYS A 460 -10.95 19.80 4.27
CA LYS A 460 -12.02 19.14 3.51
C LYS A 460 -11.59 18.80 2.09
N VAL A 461 -10.81 19.68 1.45
CA VAL A 461 -10.23 19.42 0.13
C VAL A 461 -9.25 18.24 0.21
N LEU A 462 -8.37 18.22 1.22
CA LEU A 462 -7.46 17.09 1.41
C LEU A 462 -8.20 15.78 1.74
N ALA A 463 -9.29 15.84 2.50
CA ALA A 463 -10.13 14.67 2.77
C ALA A 463 -10.86 14.16 1.51
N GLN A 464 -11.13 15.04 0.53
CA GLN A 464 -11.66 14.63 -0.76
C GLN A 464 -10.58 14.00 -1.64
N TRP A 465 -9.40 14.62 -1.75
CA TRP A 465 -8.28 14.07 -2.51
C TRP A 465 -7.87 12.70 -1.98
N GLU A 466 -7.88 12.51 -0.66
CA GLU A 466 -7.59 11.21 -0.04
C GLU A 466 -8.49 10.08 -0.57
N LYS A 467 -9.77 10.35 -0.86
CA LYS A 467 -10.66 9.34 -1.44
C LYS A 467 -10.20 8.92 -2.84
N TRP A 468 -9.77 9.88 -3.65
CA TRP A 468 -9.28 9.63 -5.00
C TRP A 468 -7.92 8.92 -4.97
N PHE A 469 -7.00 9.39 -4.14
CA PHE A 469 -5.65 8.83 -4.01
C PHE A 469 -5.69 7.42 -3.45
N MET A 470 -6.52 7.15 -2.44
CA MET A 470 -6.71 5.79 -1.93
C MET A 470 -7.26 4.85 -3.01
N GLU A 471 -8.18 5.31 -3.85
CA GLU A 471 -8.69 4.49 -4.96
C GLU A 471 -7.63 4.23 -6.03
N MET A 472 -6.84 5.25 -6.38
CA MET A 472 -5.70 5.12 -7.30
C MET A 472 -4.66 4.14 -6.75
N ASP A 473 -4.27 4.29 -5.48
CA ASP A 473 -3.28 3.45 -4.81
C ASP A 473 -3.72 1.98 -4.76
N ASN A 474 -4.97 1.73 -4.35
CA ASN A 474 -5.57 0.40 -4.33
C ASN A 474 -5.65 -0.23 -5.73
N SER A 475 -5.74 0.59 -6.77
CA SER A 475 -5.81 0.17 -8.18
C SER A 475 -4.43 0.07 -8.83
N GLY A 476 -3.34 0.37 -8.12
CA GLY A 476 -1.98 0.40 -8.66
C GLY A 476 -1.74 1.52 -9.66
N ILE A 477 -2.54 2.59 -9.61
CA ILE A 477 -2.38 3.80 -10.42
C ILE A 477 -1.45 4.74 -9.67
N VAL A 478 -0.37 5.16 -10.32
CA VAL A 478 0.62 6.09 -9.80
C VAL A 478 0.03 7.49 -9.76
N ILE A 479 0.04 8.05 -8.57
CA ILE A 479 -0.26 9.43 -8.25
C ILE A 479 1.05 10.19 -8.50
N TYR A 480 1.18 10.80 -9.68
CA TYR A 480 2.34 11.63 -10.00
C TYR A 480 1.99 13.08 -9.64
N LEU A 481 2.29 13.48 -8.40
CA LEU A 481 1.76 14.69 -7.79
C LEU A 481 2.75 15.84 -7.80
N PHE A 482 2.52 16.80 -8.70
CA PHE A 482 3.18 18.09 -8.74
C PHE A 482 2.72 18.97 -7.58
N LEU A 483 3.64 19.58 -6.83
CA LEU A 483 3.27 20.58 -5.83
C LEU A 483 2.87 21.91 -6.49
N TYR A 484 3.57 22.30 -7.55
CA TYR A 484 3.39 23.55 -8.27
C TYR A 484 3.34 23.31 -9.79
N ASP A 485 2.37 23.95 -10.44
CA ASP A 485 2.19 24.06 -11.89
C ASP A 485 2.98 25.26 -12.40
N ASP A 486 3.77 25.11 -13.47
CA ASP A 486 4.53 26.15 -14.17
C ASP A 486 5.01 27.33 -13.29
N ASN A 487 4.39 28.49 -13.48
CA ASN A 487 4.69 29.76 -12.82
C ASN A 487 4.08 29.90 -11.41
N ALA A 488 3.40 28.88 -10.88
CA ALA A 488 2.71 28.93 -9.59
C ALA A 488 3.68 29.20 -8.45
N ARG A 489 3.56 30.39 -7.85
CA ARG A 489 4.40 30.83 -6.72
C ARG A 489 3.57 31.50 -5.62
N PRO A 490 2.90 30.70 -4.76
CA PRO A 490 2.09 31.25 -3.66
C PRO A 490 2.91 32.06 -2.65
N TRP A 491 4.20 31.70 -2.45
CA TRP A 491 5.11 32.38 -1.53
C TRP A 491 6.40 32.82 -2.25
N LYS A 492 6.58 34.13 -2.44
CA LYS A 492 7.69 34.70 -3.23
C LYS A 492 8.92 34.99 -2.37
N MET A 493 9.57 33.94 -1.88
CA MET A 493 10.72 34.04 -0.95
C MET A 493 12.07 33.71 -1.60
N GLY A 494 12.14 33.66 -2.93
CA GLY A 494 13.36 33.32 -3.68
C GLY A 494 13.77 31.87 -3.44
N ASP A 495 15.02 31.66 -3.02
CA ASP A 495 15.56 30.31 -2.77
C ASP A 495 15.22 29.76 -1.38
N ILE A 496 14.63 30.59 -0.50
CA ILE A 496 14.33 30.22 0.88
C ILE A 496 12.93 29.59 0.96
N VAL A 497 12.85 28.35 1.46
CA VAL A 497 11.57 27.76 1.87
C VAL A 497 11.16 28.35 3.21
N GLY A 498 10.28 29.34 3.15
CA GLY A 498 9.75 30.05 4.32
C GLY A 498 8.82 29.16 5.15
N LYS A 499 8.50 29.60 6.37
CA LYS A 499 7.63 28.83 7.30
C LYS A 499 6.28 28.43 6.68
N ALA A 500 5.64 29.32 5.91
CA ALA A 500 4.34 29.05 5.31
C ALA A 500 4.42 27.97 4.22
N GLU A 501 5.45 28.03 3.37
CA GLU A 501 5.70 27.04 2.33
C GLU A 501 6.11 25.68 2.91
N ARG A 502 7.01 25.67 3.92
CA ARG A 502 7.35 24.45 4.66
C ARG A 502 6.11 23.80 5.25
N ASN A 503 5.26 24.58 5.93
CA ASN A 503 4.03 24.07 6.50
C ASN A 503 3.11 23.48 5.42
N PHE A 504 3.03 24.11 4.24
CA PHE A 504 2.28 23.56 3.12
C PHE A 504 2.85 22.21 2.65
N ILE A 505 4.15 22.15 2.37
CA ILE A 505 4.84 20.94 1.92
C ILE A 505 4.62 19.81 2.93
N HIS A 506 4.96 20.06 4.21
CA HIS A 506 4.84 19.05 5.26
C HIS A 506 3.40 18.58 5.43
N THR A 507 2.41 19.48 5.41
CA THR A 507 0.99 19.08 5.50
C THR A 507 0.57 18.20 4.31
N ILE A 508 1.03 18.48 3.09
CA ILE A 508 0.71 17.66 1.91
C ILE A 508 1.42 16.30 2.02
N VAL A 509 2.70 16.27 2.41
CA VAL A 509 3.49 15.06 2.55
C VAL A 509 2.92 14.17 3.66
N ASP A 510 2.82 14.68 4.90
CA ASP A 510 2.24 13.97 6.05
C ASP A 510 0.85 13.41 5.75
N ARG A 511 0.08 14.10 4.87
CA ARG A 511 -1.27 13.68 4.53
C ARG A 511 -1.32 12.49 3.58
N PHE A 512 -0.37 12.34 2.67
CA PHE A 512 -0.48 11.40 1.55
C PHE A 512 0.68 10.42 1.44
N GLU A 513 1.74 10.56 2.24
CA GLU A 513 2.90 9.67 2.27
C GLU A 513 2.55 8.21 2.55
N HIS A 514 1.35 7.87 3.05
CA HIS A 514 0.95 6.47 3.22
C HIS A 514 0.57 5.75 1.91
N HIS A 515 0.51 6.45 0.78
CA HIS A 515 0.17 5.85 -0.53
C HIS A 515 1.42 5.27 -1.22
N LYS A 516 1.39 3.98 -1.57
CA LYS A 516 2.53 3.24 -2.13
C LYS A 516 2.85 3.59 -3.58
N ASN A 517 1.84 4.03 -4.32
CA ASN A 517 1.90 4.41 -5.72
C ASN A 517 2.01 5.93 -5.85
N LEU A 518 2.90 6.55 -5.08
CA LEU A 518 3.08 8.00 -5.05
C LEU A 518 4.48 8.36 -5.54
N ILE A 519 4.53 9.35 -6.42
CA ILE A 519 5.75 10.05 -6.81
C ILE A 519 5.50 11.53 -6.57
N TRP A 520 6.29 12.15 -5.70
CA TRP A 520 6.26 13.60 -5.51
C TRP A 520 6.95 14.26 -6.69
N CYS A 521 6.37 15.30 -7.27
CA CYS A 521 7.05 16.14 -8.25
C CYS A 521 7.09 17.58 -7.72
N ILE A 522 8.28 18.18 -7.69
CA ILE A 522 8.49 19.50 -7.06
C ILE A 522 7.67 20.57 -7.78
N ALA A 523 7.84 20.65 -9.10
CA ALA A 523 7.11 21.56 -9.93
C ALA A 523 7.09 21.05 -11.37
N GLU A 524 6.05 21.44 -12.09
CA GLU A 524 6.04 21.43 -13.53
C GLU A 524 6.95 22.54 -14.05
N GLU A 525 7.54 22.27 -15.20
CA GLU A 525 8.45 23.20 -15.91
C GLU A 525 9.29 24.11 -14.98
N TYR A 526 10.03 23.53 -14.03
CA TYR A 526 10.51 24.26 -12.83
C TYR A 526 11.22 25.59 -13.15
N GLN A 527 11.85 25.69 -14.32
CA GLN A 527 12.61 26.85 -14.78
C GLN A 527 11.75 28.12 -14.92
N GLU A 528 10.43 27.99 -15.05
CA GLU A 528 9.49 29.10 -15.16
C GLU A 528 9.46 29.94 -13.87
N ALA A 529 9.49 29.27 -12.72
CA ALA A 529 9.30 29.93 -11.42
C ALA A 529 10.41 29.65 -10.39
N LEU A 530 11.18 28.58 -10.54
CA LEU A 530 12.17 28.08 -9.60
C LEU A 530 13.60 28.22 -10.13
N THR A 531 14.49 28.65 -9.24
CA THR A 531 15.92 28.40 -9.41
C THR A 531 16.24 26.95 -9.04
N VAL A 532 17.41 26.48 -9.47
CA VAL A 532 17.95 25.18 -9.05
C VAL A 532 18.09 25.08 -7.52
N ALA A 533 18.48 26.16 -6.84
CA ALA A 533 18.62 26.18 -5.39
C ALA A 533 17.26 26.08 -4.67
N SER A 534 16.27 26.84 -5.15
CA SER A 534 14.89 26.80 -4.65
C SER A 534 14.30 25.39 -4.78
N ALA A 535 14.45 24.75 -5.94
CA ALA A 535 13.99 23.37 -6.16
C ALA A 535 14.68 22.36 -5.22
N LYS A 536 16.00 22.46 -5.02
CA LYS A 536 16.73 21.59 -4.07
C LYS A 536 16.25 21.75 -2.63
N ASN A 537 15.94 22.98 -2.21
CA ASN A 537 15.45 23.24 -0.86
C ASN A 537 14.04 22.69 -0.67
N ILE A 538 13.15 22.77 -1.66
CA ILE A 538 11.84 22.14 -1.61
C ILE A 538 11.98 20.60 -1.55
N ALA A 539 12.86 20.01 -2.37
CA ALA A 539 13.13 18.57 -2.33
C ALA A 539 13.60 18.10 -0.94
N ALA A 540 14.44 18.90 -0.27
CA ALA A 540 14.89 18.61 1.09
C ALA A 540 13.76 18.67 2.12
N GLU A 541 12.80 19.59 1.95
CA GLU A 541 11.64 19.69 2.84
C GLU A 541 10.63 18.55 2.60
N ILE A 542 10.46 18.10 1.35
CA ILE A 542 9.68 16.89 1.05
C ILE A 542 10.34 15.68 1.72
N ARG A 543 11.64 15.45 1.48
CA ARG A 543 12.37 14.32 2.06
C ARG A 543 12.37 14.35 3.59
N ALA A 544 12.42 15.53 4.20
CA ALA A 544 12.39 15.67 5.66
C ALA A 544 11.02 15.36 6.28
N ALA A 545 9.94 15.52 5.51
CA ALA A 545 8.58 15.20 5.96
C ALA A 545 8.16 13.76 5.61
N ASP A 546 8.76 13.15 4.58
CA ASP A 546 8.35 11.84 4.07
C ASP A 546 8.98 10.68 4.88
N ASP A 547 8.17 10.09 5.75
CA ASP A 547 8.51 8.96 6.62
C ASP A 547 8.70 7.64 5.85
N TYR A 548 8.45 7.61 4.54
CA TYR A 548 8.57 6.39 3.73
C TYR A 548 9.51 6.54 2.54
N ASP A 549 10.21 7.67 2.41
CA ASP A 549 11.27 7.83 1.41
C ASP A 549 10.76 7.62 -0.04
N HIS A 550 9.64 8.27 -0.42
CA HIS A 550 9.12 8.18 -1.79
C HIS A 550 10.10 8.72 -2.83
N VAL A 551 9.88 8.31 -4.08
CA VAL A 551 10.57 8.90 -5.24
C VAL A 551 10.16 10.37 -5.34
N ILE A 552 11.16 11.25 -5.39
CA ILE A 552 10.97 12.69 -5.64
C ILE A 552 11.44 13.01 -7.04
N ALA A 553 10.62 13.73 -7.79
CA ALA A 553 10.82 14.07 -9.17
C ALA A 553 10.82 15.59 -9.41
N ILE A 554 11.30 15.98 -10.58
CA ILE A 554 11.21 17.36 -11.08
C ILE A 554 11.03 17.36 -12.60
N HIS A 555 10.24 18.31 -13.10
CA HIS A 555 10.00 18.49 -14.53
C HIS A 555 10.77 19.68 -15.09
N LYS A 556 11.39 19.51 -16.26
CA LYS A 556 12.21 20.53 -16.90
C LYS A 556 11.63 20.92 -18.26
N LEU A 557 11.39 22.22 -18.41
CA LEU A 557 10.81 22.85 -19.60
C LEU A 557 11.63 22.59 -20.87
N THR A 558 12.95 22.76 -20.79
CA THR A 558 13.83 22.55 -21.94
C THR A 558 15.13 21.85 -21.57
N GLY A 559 15.47 20.84 -22.37
CA GLY A 559 16.75 20.15 -22.31
C GLY A 559 16.65 18.70 -21.85
N LEU A 560 17.70 17.94 -22.13
CA LEU A 560 17.79 16.50 -21.85
C LEU A 560 18.83 16.17 -20.77
N ASP A 561 19.52 17.19 -20.26
CA ASP A 561 20.53 17.06 -19.20
C ASP A 561 19.97 17.62 -17.90
N PHE A 562 20.13 16.85 -16.82
CA PHE A 562 19.75 17.20 -15.45
C PHE A 562 20.96 17.18 -14.50
N SER A 563 22.17 17.35 -15.05
CA SER A 563 23.41 17.33 -14.29
C SER A 563 23.44 18.32 -13.11
N GLU A 564 22.67 19.40 -13.16
CA GLU A 564 22.52 20.38 -12.07
C GLU A 564 21.86 19.81 -10.79
N PHE A 565 21.12 18.71 -10.92
CA PHE A 565 20.46 18.01 -9.80
C PHE A 565 21.08 16.64 -9.50
N ALA A 566 21.96 16.15 -10.36
CA ALA A 566 22.31 14.75 -10.39
C ALA A 566 23.23 14.26 -9.25
N ASP A 567 23.78 15.18 -8.47
CA ASP A 567 24.56 14.88 -7.25
C ASP A 567 23.79 15.29 -5.98
N VAL A 568 22.48 15.53 -6.09
CA VAL A 568 21.60 15.90 -4.98
C VAL A 568 20.95 14.63 -4.41
N PRO A 569 20.97 14.41 -3.09
CA PRO A 569 20.45 13.17 -2.49
C PRO A 569 18.92 13.04 -2.51
N ASN A 570 18.18 14.09 -2.89
CA ASN A 570 16.74 14.19 -2.67
C ASN A 570 15.90 14.24 -3.96
N ILE A 571 16.49 14.03 -5.14
CA ILE A 571 15.76 14.01 -6.42
C ILE A 571 16.17 12.76 -7.19
N ASP A 572 15.20 11.92 -7.48
CA ASP A 572 15.36 10.53 -7.93
C ASP A 572 14.96 10.33 -9.40
N GLN A 573 14.00 11.13 -9.87
CA GLN A 573 13.44 11.02 -11.21
C GLN A 573 13.33 12.39 -11.91
N PHE A 574 13.57 12.37 -13.22
CA PHE A 574 13.55 13.57 -14.03
C PHE A 574 12.54 13.43 -15.17
N ALA A 575 11.55 14.31 -15.14
CA ALA A 575 10.48 14.37 -16.12
C ALA A 575 10.89 15.32 -17.26
N ILE A 576 10.88 14.80 -18.47
CA ILE A 576 11.42 15.43 -19.68
C ILE A 576 10.28 15.98 -20.53
N GLN A 577 10.46 17.24 -20.92
CA GLN A 577 9.80 17.83 -22.07
C GLN A 577 10.70 17.81 -23.31
N HIS A 578 10.20 17.17 -24.37
CA HIS A 578 10.92 17.04 -25.63
C HIS A 578 9.95 17.07 -26.82
N ASN A 579 9.61 18.27 -27.25
CA ASN A 579 8.63 18.54 -28.29
C ASN A 579 9.17 18.20 -29.70
N VAL A 580 9.02 16.94 -30.09
CA VAL A 580 9.35 16.43 -31.43
C VAL A 580 8.22 15.60 -32.02
N SER A 581 8.04 15.69 -33.34
CA SER A 581 6.83 15.21 -34.01
C SER A 581 6.77 13.69 -34.21
N ASN A 582 7.90 12.98 -34.19
CA ASN A 582 7.96 11.56 -34.57
C ASN A 582 8.69 10.68 -33.54
N ALA A 583 8.38 9.38 -33.59
CA ALA A 583 8.88 8.39 -32.64
C ALA A 583 10.41 8.21 -32.68
N ASP A 584 11.05 8.32 -33.85
CA ASP A 584 12.51 8.17 -33.97
C ASP A 584 13.23 9.31 -33.24
N ALA A 585 12.78 10.56 -33.44
CA ALA A 585 13.34 11.71 -32.75
C ALA A 585 13.14 11.63 -31.21
N LEU A 586 11.96 11.17 -30.75
CA LEU A 586 11.73 10.91 -29.32
C LEU A 586 12.70 9.87 -28.78
N HIS A 587 12.88 8.75 -29.50
CA HIS A 587 13.79 7.70 -29.11
C HIS A 587 15.23 8.22 -28.98
N ASP A 588 15.74 8.92 -30.00
CA ASP A 588 17.09 9.48 -30.01
C ASP A 588 17.30 10.47 -28.85
N GLY A 589 16.29 11.29 -28.55
CA GLY A 589 16.27 12.18 -27.39
C GLY A 589 16.38 11.41 -26.07
N MET A 590 15.59 10.36 -25.89
CA MET A 590 15.64 9.53 -24.68
C MET A 590 16.97 8.79 -24.53
N VAL A 591 17.53 8.24 -25.61
CA VAL A 591 18.86 7.62 -25.59
C VAL A 591 19.94 8.64 -25.20
N SER A 592 19.84 9.87 -25.70
CA SER A 592 20.74 10.97 -25.33
C SER A 592 20.62 11.30 -23.84
N ALA A 593 19.39 11.49 -23.34
CA ALA A 593 19.13 11.75 -21.92
C ALA A 593 19.63 10.60 -21.02
N PHE A 594 19.38 9.34 -21.39
CA PHE A 594 19.83 8.18 -20.65
C PHE A 594 21.36 8.11 -20.55
N ARG A 595 22.07 8.47 -21.62
CA ARG A 595 23.54 8.57 -21.60
C ARG A 595 24.03 9.69 -20.68
N GLN A 596 23.34 10.84 -20.68
CA GLN A 596 23.68 11.97 -19.80
C GLN A 596 23.41 11.68 -18.32
N ALA A 597 22.40 10.86 -18.04
CA ALA A 597 22.09 10.39 -16.70
C ALA A 597 23.25 9.58 -16.07
N LYS A 598 24.02 8.85 -16.90
CA LYS A 598 25.17 8.05 -16.47
C LYS A 598 24.82 7.06 -15.35
N GLY A 599 23.59 6.55 -15.34
CA GLY A 599 23.10 5.62 -14.31
C GLY A 599 22.76 6.25 -12.96
N ARG A 600 22.73 7.59 -12.84
CA ARG A 600 22.53 8.28 -11.55
C ARG A 600 21.06 8.43 -11.15
N TYR A 601 20.16 8.48 -12.12
CA TYR A 601 18.75 8.80 -11.89
C TYR A 601 17.87 8.29 -13.01
N SER A 602 16.58 8.14 -12.71
CA SER A 602 15.59 7.65 -13.66
C SER A 602 14.98 8.77 -14.50
N LEU A 603 14.48 8.41 -15.69
CA LEU A 603 13.93 9.35 -16.67
C LEU A 603 12.48 9.02 -16.97
N ASN A 604 11.66 10.06 -17.10
CA ASN A 604 10.27 9.95 -17.52
C ASN A 604 10.04 10.89 -18.71
N MET A 605 9.67 10.35 -19.87
CA MET A 605 9.20 11.17 -20.98
C MET A 605 7.79 11.65 -20.64
N SER A 606 7.66 12.85 -20.08
CA SER A 606 6.40 13.37 -19.54
C SER A 606 5.66 14.24 -20.54
N GLU A 607 6.40 14.98 -21.37
CA GLU A 607 5.77 15.99 -22.21
C GLU A 607 6.36 16.03 -23.63
N ALA A 608 5.52 15.72 -24.60
CA ALA A 608 5.82 15.93 -26.01
C ALA A 608 4.56 16.40 -26.72
N ALA A 609 4.61 17.64 -27.21
CA ALA A 609 3.59 18.21 -28.07
C ALA A 609 3.26 17.27 -29.24
N GLU A 610 2.00 17.29 -29.65
CA GLU A 610 1.48 16.48 -30.77
C GLU A 610 1.75 14.96 -30.58
N TYR A 611 1.65 14.45 -29.34
CA TYR A 611 1.86 13.02 -29.07
C TYR A 611 0.90 12.13 -29.90
N GLY A 612 -0.33 12.60 -30.11
CA GLY A 612 -1.36 11.92 -30.90
C GLY A 612 -2.09 10.83 -30.11
N GLY A 613 -2.88 10.01 -30.81
CA GLY A 613 -3.61 8.88 -30.24
C GLY A 613 -3.38 7.59 -31.03
N GLY A 614 -4.00 6.49 -30.60
CA GLY A 614 -3.97 5.20 -31.28
C GLY A 614 -2.57 4.68 -31.59
N ASP A 615 -2.33 4.30 -32.85
CA ASP A 615 -1.06 3.69 -33.25
C ASP A 615 0.14 4.65 -33.24
N ILE A 616 -0.10 5.96 -33.38
CA ILE A 616 0.96 6.98 -33.28
C ILE A 616 1.44 7.06 -31.84
N ALA A 617 0.52 7.24 -30.88
CA ALA A 617 0.84 7.29 -29.46
C ALA A 617 1.57 6.02 -29.02
N ARG A 618 1.03 4.84 -29.35
CA ARG A 618 1.66 3.56 -29.01
C ARG A 618 3.10 3.45 -29.51
N LYS A 619 3.38 3.83 -30.76
CA LYS A 619 4.75 3.77 -31.31
C LYS A 619 5.69 4.76 -30.64
N LYS A 620 5.22 5.97 -30.29
CA LYS A 620 5.97 6.95 -29.51
C LYS A 620 6.27 6.42 -28.10
N SER A 621 5.31 5.78 -27.43
CA SER A 621 5.53 5.17 -26.11
C SER A 621 6.56 4.04 -26.17
N TRP A 622 6.51 3.17 -27.18
CA TRP A 622 7.55 2.15 -27.39
C TRP A 622 8.91 2.78 -27.70
N ALA A 623 8.97 3.82 -28.51
CA ALA A 623 10.21 4.54 -28.79
C ALA A 623 10.85 5.12 -27.51
N SER A 624 10.07 5.82 -26.69
CA SER A 624 10.54 6.38 -25.42
C SER A 624 10.98 5.29 -24.43
N ALA A 625 10.19 4.22 -24.28
CA ALA A 625 10.53 3.09 -23.42
C ALA A 625 11.82 2.38 -23.83
N MET A 626 11.99 2.14 -25.13
CA MET A 626 13.21 1.54 -25.68
C MET A 626 14.42 2.47 -25.57
N GLY A 627 14.19 3.78 -25.48
CA GLY A 627 15.22 4.80 -25.23
C GLY A 627 15.64 4.91 -23.76
N GLY A 628 15.01 4.16 -22.86
CA GLY A 628 15.39 4.09 -21.45
C GLY A 628 14.56 4.95 -20.50
N ALA A 629 13.38 5.43 -20.92
CA ALA A 629 12.52 6.30 -20.11
C ALA A 629 11.16 5.65 -19.80
N TYR A 630 10.54 6.05 -18.69
CA TYR A 630 9.10 5.88 -18.46
C TYR A 630 8.30 6.81 -19.38
N VAL A 631 6.97 6.68 -19.40
CA VAL A 631 6.13 7.43 -20.33
C VAL A 631 4.91 8.00 -19.63
N MET A 632 4.75 9.32 -19.65
CA MET A 632 3.45 9.98 -19.48
C MET A 632 3.13 10.72 -20.77
N ILE A 633 1.86 10.73 -21.17
CA ILE A 633 1.47 11.20 -22.50
C ILE A 633 0.71 12.52 -22.38
N LEU A 634 1.37 13.62 -22.78
CA LEU A 634 0.74 14.91 -22.96
C LEU A 634 -0.42 14.83 -23.96
N GLY A 635 -1.53 15.48 -23.64
CA GLY A 635 -2.79 15.53 -24.37
C GLY A 635 -3.68 14.31 -24.17
N MET A 636 -3.24 13.29 -23.43
CA MET A 636 -4.06 12.10 -23.14
C MET A 636 -5.02 12.38 -21.97
N ASP A 637 -6.05 13.21 -22.19
CA ASP A 637 -7.10 13.44 -21.19
C ASP A 637 -7.94 12.17 -21.01
N ILE A 638 -7.96 11.61 -19.80
CA ILE A 638 -8.69 10.38 -19.45
C ILE A 638 -10.15 10.44 -19.91
N ALA A 639 -10.82 11.59 -19.81
CA ALA A 639 -12.23 11.72 -20.16
C ALA A 639 -12.48 11.42 -21.65
N THR A 640 -11.66 11.98 -22.52
CA THR A 640 -11.84 11.92 -23.98
C THR A 640 -11.04 10.79 -24.64
N THR A 641 -9.98 10.31 -23.99
CA THR A 641 -9.10 9.25 -24.50
C THR A 641 -9.86 7.92 -24.65
N ALA A 642 -9.66 7.24 -25.78
CA ALA A 642 -10.25 5.94 -26.01
C ALA A 642 -9.68 4.88 -25.04
N LYS A 643 -10.53 3.98 -24.53
CA LYS A 643 -10.07 2.90 -23.64
C LYS A 643 -8.97 2.02 -24.27
N SER A 644 -9.01 1.85 -25.60
CA SER A 644 -7.98 1.12 -26.36
C SER A 644 -6.57 1.70 -26.20
N ASP A 645 -6.47 3.02 -26.06
CA ASP A 645 -5.19 3.72 -25.98
C ASP A 645 -4.62 3.58 -24.56
N LEU A 646 -5.48 3.61 -23.54
CA LEU A 646 -5.11 3.23 -22.16
C LEU A 646 -4.68 1.76 -22.08
N GLU A 647 -5.34 0.87 -22.81
CA GLU A 647 -4.94 -0.54 -22.91
C GLU A 647 -3.59 -0.71 -23.63
N ASP A 648 -3.25 0.15 -24.58
CA ASP A 648 -1.91 0.18 -25.19
C ASP A 648 -0.82 0.55 -24.17
N CYS A 649 -1.06 1.57 -23.35
CA CYS A 649 -0.19 1.90 -22.21
C CYS A 649 -0.06 0.69 -21.26
N GLY A 650 -1.18 0.03 -20.95
CA GLY A 650 -1.18 -1.16 -20.10
C GLY A 650 -0.46 -2.38 -20.68
N ARG A 651 -0.49 -2.56 -22.01
CA ARG A 651 0.31 -3.58 -22.71
C ARG A 651 1.82 -3.31 -22.54
N LEU A 652 2.22 -2.04 -22.64
CA LEU A 652 3.61 -1.61 -22.45
C LEU A 652 4.08 -1.90 -21.01
N VAL A 653 3.33 -1.46 -20.00
CA VAL A 653 3.60 -1.72 -18.57
C VAL A 653 3.77 -3.21 -18.30
N LYS A 654 2.77 -4.02 -18.65
CA LYS A 654 2.77 -5.49 -18.42
C LYS A 654 3.90 -6.20 -19.16
N PHE A 655 4.39 -5.64 -20.27
CA PHE A 655 5.53 -6.20 -20.97
C PHE A 655 6.80 -5.91 -20.20
N PHE A 656 7.10 -4.64 -19.90
CA PHE A 656 8.35 -4.23 -19.27
C PHE A 656 8.53 -4.78 -17.85
N GLU A 657 7.50 -4.74 -17.00
CA GLU A 657 7.56 -5.29 -15.64
C GLU A 657 7.76 -6.82 -15.61
N SER A 658 7.50 -7.49 -16.73
CA SER A 658 7.71 -8.93 -16.85
C SER A 658 9.10 -9.34 -17.35
N THR A 659 9.98 -8.36 -17.54
CA THR A 659 11.38 -8.54 -17.95
C THR A 659 12.32 -8.25 -16.78
N ASN A 660 13.63 -8.24 -17.04
CA ASN A 660 14.65 -7.71 -16.14
C ASN A 660 15.09 -6.31 -16.60
N LEU A 661 14.11 -5.44 -16.90
CA LEU A 661 14.32 -4.08 -17.38
C LEU A 661 15.40 -3.33 -16.61
N ASN A 662 15.38 -3.45 -15.28
CA ASN A 662 16.28 -2.76 -14.37
C ASN A 662 17.77 -3.06 -14.63
N GLU A 663 18.09 -4.15 -15.31
CA GLU A 663 19.47 -4.49 -15.67
C GLU A 663 19.86 -4.09 -17.11
N MET A 664 19.00 -3.36 -17.83
CA MET A 664 19.17 -3.04 -19.24
C MET A 664 19.44 -1.56 -19.50
N SER A 665 20.04 -1.30 -20.66
CA SER A 665 20.25 0.04 -21.24
C SER A 665 20.00 0.02 -22.76
N PRO A 666 19.78 1.19 -23.40
CA PRO A 666 19.67 1.29 -24.86
C PRO A 666 20.95 0.86 -25.57
N HIS A 667 20.81 0.06 -26.63
CA HIS A 667 21.89 -0.60 -27.37
C HIS A 667 21.55 -0.79 -28.86
N ASP A 668 21.09 0.26 -29.54
CA ASP A 668 20.65 0.16 -30.95
C ASP A 668 21.75 -0.24 -31.93
N GLU A 669 23.03 -0.13 -31.54
CA GLU A 669 24.13 -0.69 -32.31
C GLU A 669 24.01 -2.21 -32.51
N LEU A 670 23.28 -2.90 -31.62
CA LEU A 670 22.97 -4.33 -31.69
C LEU A 670 21.81 -4.65 -32.62
N ALA A 671 21.09 -3.65 -33.16
CA ALA A 671 19.97 -3.89 -34.07
C ALA A 671 20.43 -4.60 -35.35
N PHE A 672 19.69 -5.62 -35.78
CA PHE A 672 19.95 -6.36 -37.01
C PHE A 672 18.65 -6.78 -37.71
N ALA A 673 18.73 -6.99 -39.03
CA ALA A 673 17.58 -7.26 -39.89
C ALA A 673 16.48 -6.19 -39.72
N GLY A 674 15.25 -6.56 -39.39
CA GLY A 674 14.13 -5.63 -39.21
C GLY A 674 13.96 -5.06 -37.80
N THR A 675 14.92 -5.27 -36.89
CA THR A 675 14.93 -4.63 -35.55
C THR A 675 15.21 -3.15 -35.70
N LYS A 676 14.42 -2.32 -35.03
CA LYS A 676 14.55 -0.86 -35.05
C LYS A 676 15.25 -0.34 -33.80
N TYR A 677 14.79 -0.73 -32.61
CA TYR A 677 15.41 -0.35 -31.33
C TYR A 677 15.76 -1.58 -30.50
N VAL A 678 16.78 -1.45 -29.66
CA VAL A 678 17.24 -2.51 -28.75
C VAL A 678 17.49 -1.96 -27.36
N LEU A 679 16.88 -2.60 -26.36
CA LEU A 679 17.23 -2.44 -24.95
C LEU A 679 17.88 -3.75 -24.49
N ALA A 680 19.05 -3.71 -23.84
CA ALA A 680 19.79 -4.93 -23.55
C ALA A 680 20.62 -4.89 -22.27
N ARG A 681 20.84 -6.10 -21.74
CA ARG A 681 21.99 -6.48 -20.93
C ARG A 681 22.85 -7.40 -21.79
N PRO A 682 23.85 -6.88 -22.53
CA PRO A 682 24.55 -7.64 -23.56
C PRO A 682 25.10 -8.99 -23.08
N GLY A 683 24.76 -10.05 -23.81
CA GLY A 683 25.14 -11.43 -23.52
C GLY A 683 24.19 -12.20 -22.60
N LEU A 684 23.22 -11.53 -21.98
CA LEU A 684 22.27 -12.11 -21.03
C LEU A 684 20.81 -11.91 -21.45
N SER A 685 20.38 -10.68 -21.73
CA SER A 685 18.98 -10.41 -22.05
C SER A 685 18.81 -9.22 -22.98
N TYR A 686 17.77 -9.25 -23.80
CA TYR A 686 17.51 -8.26 -24.83
C TYR A 686 16.01 -8.07 -25.00
N ILE A 687 15.60 -6.85 -25.35
CA ILE A 687 14.31 -6.53 -25.93
C ILE A 687 14.62 -5.96 -27.32
N ALA A 688 14.08 -6.58 -28.36
CA ALA A 688 14.16 -6.06 -29.73
C ALA A 688 12.76 -5.63 -30.17
N TYR A 689 12.64 -4.39 -30.63
CA TYR A 689 11.37 -3.80 -31.08
C TYR A 689 11.41 -3.46 -32.57
N SER A 690 10.27 -3.63 -33.24
CA SER A 690 10.05 -3.18 -34.62
C SER A 690 8.66 -2.55 -34.75
N PRO A 691 8.55 -1.27 -35.17
CA PRO A 691 7.26 -0.60 -35.32
C PRO A 691 6.47 -1.12 -36.53
N LYS A 692 7.16 -1.76 -37.49
CA LYS A 692 6.56 -2.38 -38.68
C LYS A 692 7.56 -3.35 -39.33
N LEU A 693 7.62 -4.58 -38.83
CA LEU A 693 8.55 -5.59 -39.31
C LEU A 693 8.27 -5.98 -40.77
N ARG A 694 9.29 -5.83 -41.62
CA ARG A 694 9.36 -6.42 -42.96
C ARG A 694 10.42 -7.53 -42.95
N GLY A 695 9.99 -8.79 -42.99
CA GLY A 695 10.90 -9.95 -42.96
C GLY A 695 11.16 -10.52 -41.57
N GLU A 696 12.43 -10.55 -41.15
CA GLU A 696 12.91 -11.17 -39.91
C GLU A 696 13.39 -10.12 -38.92
N ILE A 697 13.27 -10.38 -37.61
CA ILE A 697 13.83 -9.56 -36.54
C ILE A 697 15.15 -10.17 -36.07
N GLY A 698 16.15 -9.37 -35.70
CA GLY A 698 17.47 -9.89 -35.39
C GLY A 698 18.30 -9.03 -34.45
N LEU A 699 19.39 -9.63 -33.94
CA LEU A 699 20.37 -8.96 -33.09
C LEU A 699 21.80 -9.31 -33.57
N LYS A 700 22.70 -8.33 -33.52
CA LYS A 700 24.12 -8.52 -33.78
C LYS A 700 24.83 -9.15 -32.59
N GLY A 701 25.92 -9.87 -32.86
CA GLY A 701 26.87 -10.28 -31.81
C GLY A 701 26.29 -11.16 -30.70
N MET A 702 25.28 -11.98 -30.98
CA MET A 702 24.68 -12.88 -30.00
C MET A 702 25.71 -13.90 -29.49
N LYS A 703 25.66 -14.22 -28.19
CA LYS A 703 26.47 -15.29 -27.60
C LYS A 703 25.82 -16.65 -27.86
N ARG A 704 26.63 -17.67 -28.15
CA ARG A 704 26.14 -19.05 -28.29
C ARG A 704 25.47 -19.50 -26.97
N GLY A 705 24.26 -20.06 -27.07
CA GLY A 705 23.54 -20.55 -25.89
C GLY A 705 22.09 -20.92 -26.17
N ILE A 706 21.37 -21.20 -25.08
CA ILE A 706 19.93 -21.48 -25.11
C ILE A 706 19.21 -20.28 -24.52
N TYR A 707 18.17 -19.82 -25.20
CA TYR A 707 17.42 -18.62 -24.84
C TYR A 707 15.92 -18.91 -24.74
N LYS A 708 15.23 -18.13 -23.92
CA LYS A 708 13.76 -18.03 -23.88
C LYS A 708 13.34 -16.81 -24.68
N PHE A 709 12.34 -16.97 -25.54
CA PHE A 709 11.75 -15.87 -26.29
C PHE A 709 10.33 -15.64 -25.79
N ARG A 710 9.96 -14.38 -25.58
CA ARG A 710 8.60 -13.93 -25.37
C ARG A 710 8.30 -12.85 -26.39
N TRP A 711 7.53 -13.22 -27.40
CA TRP A 711 7.04 -12.34 -28.44
C TRP A 711 5.78 -11.65 -27.95
N LEU A 712 5.65 -10.37 -28.24
CA LEU A 712 4.46 -9.55 -28.03
C LEU A 712 4.10 -8.89 -29.36
N ASP A 713 2.86 -9.05 -29.80
CA ASP A 713 2.23 -8.14 -30.74
C ASP A 713 1.81 -6.88 -29.98
N CYS A 714 2.42 -5.75 -30.31
CA CYS A 714 2.25 -4.52 -29.55
C CYS A 714 0.83 -3.96 -29.67
N ALA A 715 0.16 -4.17 -30.81
CA ALA A 715 -1.17 -3.64 -31.07
C ALA A 715 -2.27 -4.54 -30.49
N SER A 716 -2.17 -5.86 -30.66
CA SER A 716 -3.22 -6.79 -30.21
C SER A 716 -3.00 -7.37 -28.81
N GLY A 717 -1.80 -7.24 -28.25
CA GLY A 717 -1.44 -7.87 -26.97
C GLY A 717 -1.19 -9.37 -27.04
N ASN A 718 -1.23 -9.97 -28.22
CA ASN A 718 -0.98 -11.41 -28.40
C ASN A 718 0.45 -11.77 -27.99
N VAL A 719 0.58 -12.81 -27.14
CA VAL A 719 1.88 -13.28 -26.64
C VAL A 719 2.17 -14.69 -27.14
N VAL A 720 3.39 -14.92 -27.63
CA VAL A 720 3.91 -16.26 -27.95
C VAL A 720 5.21 -16.49 -27.18
N ARG A 721 5.32 -17.62 -26.49
CA ARG A 721 6.51 -17.99 -25.70
C ARG A 721 7.21 -19.18 -26.33
N GLN A 722 8.54 -19.11 -26.42
CA GLN A 722 9.39 -20.23 -26.80
C GLN A 722 10.40 -20.47 -25.67
N ALA A 723 10.28 -21.61 -24.99
CA ALA A 723 11.04 -21.88 -23.78
C ALA A 723 12.52 -22.22 -24.03
N ARG A 724 12.87 -22.69 -25.24
CA ARG A 724 14.22 -23.14 -25.59
C ARG A 724 14.52 -22.87 -27.07
N VAL A 725 15.28 -21.81 -27.34
CA VAL A 725 15.78 -21.45 -28.67
C VAL A 725 17.31 -21.56 -28.66
N ASN A 726 17.86 -22.42 -29.51
CA ASN A 726 19.31 -22.58 -29.65
C ASN A 726 19.85 -21.48 -30.56
N ILE A 727 20.78 -20.68 -30.03
CA ILE A 727 21.36 -19.53 -30.73
C ILE A 727 22.85 -19.80 -31.00
N LYS A 728 23.28 -19.58 -32.25
CA LYS A 728 24.69 -19.61 -32.65
C LYS A 728 25.35 -18.27 -32.30
N ALA A 729 26.69 -18.27 -32.19
CA ALA A 729 27.41 -17.01 -32.00
C ALA A 729 27.34 -16.14 -33.27
N GLY A 730 27.36 -14.81 -33.09
CA GLY A 730 27.36 -13.83 -34.18
C GLY A 730 25.99 -13.22 -34.44
N ASP A 731 25.79 -12.67 -35.63
CA ASP A 731 24.55 -12.00 -36.00
C ASP A 731 23.45 -13.03 -36.27
N GLN A 732 22.28 -12.83 -35.66
CA GLN A 732 21.18 -13.80 -35.68
C GLN A 732 19.87 -13.11 -36.00
N LYS A 733 18.98 -13.84 -36.70
CA LYS A 733 17.66 -13.36 -37.10
C LYS A 733 16.64 -14.48 -37.03
N TRP A 734 15.38 -14.11 -36.79
CA TRP A 734 14.28 -15.03 -36.57
C TRP A 734 13.00 -14.54 -37.27
N LYS A 735 12.25 -15.50 -37.83
CA LYS A 735 10.89 -15.24 -38.32
C LYS A 735 9.95 -15.05 -37.12
N LYS A 736 9.09 -14.03 -37.17
CA LYS A 736 8.03 -13.86 -36.17
C LYS A 736 7.03 -15.04 -36.21
N PRO A 737 6.45 -15.45 -35.07
CA PRO A 737 5.37 -16.43 -35.05
C PRO A 737 4.14 -15.96 -35.83
N ARG A 738 3.35 -16.90 -36.37
CA ARG A 738 2.16 -16.59 -37.23
C ARG A 738 1.12 -15.70 -36.53
N ARG A 739 0.98 -15.81 -35.21
CA ARG A 739 0.01 -15.06 -34.39
C ARG A 739 0.48 -13.68 -33.94
N ILE A 740 1.69 -13.26 -34.32
CA ILE A 740 2.25 -11.95 -33.98
C ILE A 740 2.14 -11.05 -35.21
N GLY A 741 1.62 -9.84 -35.05
CA GLY A 741 1.51 -8.79 -36.06
C GLY A 741 2.86 -8.24 -36.53
N THR A 742 2.84 -7.12 -37.26
CA THR A 742 4.07 -6.48 -37.77
C THR A 742 4.67 -5.49 -36.79
N GLU A 743 3.87 -4.85 -35.94
CA GLU A 743 4.36 -4.07 -34.81
C GLU A 743 4.57 -5.01 -33.62
N LEU A 744 5.83 -5.26 -33.26
CA LEU A 744 6.14 -6.30 -32.27
C LEU A 744 7.37 -5.97 -31.43
N ALA A 745 7.40 -6.58 -30.24
CA ALA A 745 8.57 -6.66 -29.39
C ALA A 745 8.88 -8.13 -29.07
N VAL A 746 10.15 -8.46 -28.90
CA VAL A 746 10.58 -9.77 -28.42
C VAL A 746 11.57 -9.63 -27.28
N TYR A 747 11.19 -10.17 -26.12
CA TYR A 747 12.10 -10.33 -24.98
C TYR A 747 12.85 -11.66 -25.11
N ILE A 748 14.18 -11.57 -25.16
CA ILE A 748 15.10 -12.68 -25.38
C ILE A 748 15.99 -12.81 -24.14
N LYS A 749 15.85 -13.87 -23.36
CA LYS A 749 16.63 -14.11 -22.13
C LYS A 749 17.44 -15.39 -22.21
N ARG A 750 18.75 -15.32 -21.96
CA ARG A 750 19.64 -16.49 -21.90
C ARG A 750 19.29 -17.35 -20.69
N ILE A 751 19.28 -18.67 -20.89
CA ILE A 751 19.21 -19.65 -19.80
C ILE A 751 20.65 -19.88 -19.33
N VAL A 752 21.02 -19.25 -18.23
CA VAL A 752 22.29 -19.52 -17.55
C VAL A 752 22.09 -20.79 -16.72
N ARG A 753 22.95 -21.78 -16.93
CA ARG A 753 23.00 -23.01 -16.13
C ARG A 753 24.06 -22.87 -15.06
#